data_AF-A0A838QTX7-F1
#
_entry.id   AF-A0A838QTX7-F1
#
_cell.length_a   1.000
_cell.length_b   1.000
_cell.length_c   1.000
_cell.angle_alpha   90.00
_cell.angle_beta   90.00
_cell.angle_gamma   90.00
#
_symmetry.space_group_name_H-M   'P 1'
#
loop_
_entity.id
_entity.type
_entity.pdbx_description
1 polymer ?
#
loop_
_entity_poly.entity_id
_entity_poly.type
_entity_poly.pdbx_seq_one_letter_code
_entity_poly.pdbx_strand_id
1 'polypeptide(L)'
;MHSICHSFAKLAIIAAAAVGVLAISNSQALAQSGVWTNPANGDYNTPANWQGGVIAGGAGATADFSTLDINSDVSVTLDAPLTVGHLRFADTNTATGGSWELRTTLVPLPTITLDNNGSAPTITVDPLVPATTFDDAFVAHNLAGTAGVTKLGDGILTLGQGATHTITGGINVNAGTLRLLSTVPGQAINIGNEARLRTGVTLDFNATPALSHTINVASGATANIAATTSVELGNIDADGATLNLNVETAGSTLTADNNWALAGSAAAVNVTSAAGGFLRLRINGGGFNGGASFQNSHLSLDNITTWTRTNSGGNTVNVGALSGTSTAILSGGGQGGGTFANYSVGTLNTNTAFAGTIDTTSAPAAPAADTGGLNLTKVGTGTLTLSGTLSYQPNGNSNTSRRGGITTVSDGVLKLTNSAAIPGGIVHGTAGNVLSTVNVVSPGTLDVSGYTAGAYSTAALQQVIGNGTIVGNYNHDEGFLRPGNTITGTNPLANAVGGTLNFANTLSFAGSGTVQFDLTPNTASGNDLLQVNGANLTGSPNIEFNFLGGVPSGTYTLLNSTTPLTGNTAGWNIVWAGRGTAPTLTQTSNLLNITVSAGAFGAVSWNGNNGTAWDVNTTTNWVNNTTDVQDKYFQGDTVTFADAHDLGVPAATTVTLDVAVTPSAVVVNNTALSYSITGSGKITGSTGLTKQGTGQLILQTANDFTGATSIQGGTVDIGNFNTALGSGNLAMSGGKIIAANATAVGLTNPTLSLTGSANIIEANGSTNSLGLPGMTGDGDLSITTTVTGKLVDLGSNNVGFTGDLNIAADGVLATGMNARLNGAGSSLPNSVVTLTNGASLRDRATSVQTIELGALAGDGTSNLMGYQGGSGATAKTWRIGALGVSTVFAGTIVDGAGSSSTTAATNITKVGAGALTLSGVNTYTGDTSVEAGTLSITNPYLADLADVRLLTGAIFNLNFAATDVIDSIFLNGISQAIGTYGAVGSGATFQSVFFTGTGLLQVTTMEAAPIPGDFDGNGFVDGADLAQWRGDFRAAGSDADADGDSDGNDFLIWQRNLGAGTPPPSTPAARAVPEPASWALCVLGIAAAAADRRRKLSA
;
A
#
# COMPACT_ATOMS: atom_id res chain seq x y z
N MET A 1 32.18 -64.00 -54.73
CA MET A 1 32.62 -65.35 -54.34
C MET A 1 33.33 -65.26 -53.01
N HIS A 2 32.74 -65.90 -52.01
CA HIS A 2 33.37 -66.53 -50.85
C HIS A 2 34.40 -65.79 -49.97
N SER A 3 33.99 -65.69 -48.70
CA SER A 3 34.79 -65.92 -47.50
C SER A 3 35.66 -64.78 -46.99
N ILE A 4 35.03 -63.87 -46.23
CA ILE A 4 35.60 -63.40 -44.96
C ILE A 4 34.77 -64.05 -43.85
N CYS A 5 35.18 -65.26 -43.48
CA CYS A 5 34.63 -66.05 -42.39
C CYS A 5 35.67 -66.04 -41.26
N HIS A 6 35.21 -65.85 -40.02
CA HIS A 6 35.95 -65.91 -38.73
C HIS A 6 36.35 -64.58 -38.05
N SER A 7 35.39 -63.67 -37.85
CA SER A 7 35.41 -62.76 -36.67
C SER A 7 34.03 -62.32 -36.14
N PHE A 8 32.96 -63.09 -36.37
CA PHE A 8 31.61 -62.77 -35.85
C PHE A 8 30.90 -63.95 -35.14
N ALA A 9 31.65 -64.83 -34.49
CA ALA A 9 31.08 -65.96 -33.72
C ALA A 9 30.88 -65.69 -32.21
N LYS A 10 30.94 -64.42 -31.77
CA LYS A 10 30.59 -64.01 -30.39
C LYS A 10 29.53 -62.91 -30.28
N LEU A 11 28.97 -62.45 -31.40
CA LEU A 11 27.88 -61.45 -31.40
C LEU A 11 26.48 -62.04 -31.68
N ALA A 12 26.37 -63.35 -31.89
CA ALA A 12 25.11 -64.02 -32.22
C ALA A 12 24.37 -64.64 -31.01
N ILE A 13 24.86 -64.48 -29.78
CA ILE A 13 24.17 -64.94 -28.55
C ILE A 13 23.51 -63.77 -27.78
N ILE A 14 23.76 -62.51 -28.16
CA ILE A 14 23.07 -61.35 -27.56
C ILE A 14 21.83 -60.91 -28.37
N ALA A 15 21.68 -61.33 -29.63
CA ALA A 15 20.53 -60.97 -30.46
C ALA A 15 19.30 -61.90 -30.31
N ALA A 16 19.43 -63.06 -29.65
CA ALA A 16 18.30 -63.97 -29.41
C ALA A 16 17.52 -63.68 -28.11
N ALA A 17 17.98 -62.73 -27.29
CA ALA A 17 17.26 -62.25 -26.10
C ALA A 17 16.41 -60.98 -26.35
N ALA A 18 16.50 -60.38 -27.54
CA ALA A 18 15.82 -59.11 -27.86
C ALA A 18 14.57 -59.25 -28.77
N VAL A 19 14.19 -60.47 -29.17
CA VAL A 19 13.00 -60.73 -30.00
C VAL A 19 11.98 -61.65 -29.30
N GLY A 20 12.21 -61.99 -28.03
CA GLY A 20 11.33 -62.83 -27.20
C GLY A 20 10.52 -62.12 -26.12
N VAL A 21 10.58 -60.78 -26.03
CA VAL A 21 9.83 -59.97 -25.03
C VAL A 21 9.14 -58.77 -25.70
N LEU A 22 8.51 -59.03 -26.84
CA LEU A 22 7.62 -58.07 -27.52
C LEU A 22 6.35 -58.79 -27.99
N ALA A 23 5.80 -59.63 -27.11
CA ALA A 23 4.48 -60.22 -27.25
C ALA A 23 3.96 -60.68 -25.87
N ILE A 24 3.99 -59.78 -24.89
CA ILE A 24 2.96 -59.78 -23.86
C ILE A 24 2.09 -58.59 -24.23
N SER A 25 0.96 -58.90 -24.85
CA SER A 25 -0.12 -57.96 -25.05
C SER A 25 -0.55 -57.40 -23.69
N ASN A 26 -0.08 -56.20 -23.33
CA ASN A 26 -0.96 -55.28 -22.64
C ASN A 26 -1.99 -54.87 -23.68
N SER A 27 -3.05 -55.68 -23.79
CA SER A 27 -4.32 -55.22 -24.33
C SER A 27 -4.62 -53.89 -23.65
N GLN A 28 -4.52 -52.78 -24.38
CA GLN A 28 -5.26 -51.58 -24.00
C GLN A 28 -6.70 -52.06 -23.94
N ALA A 29 -7.22 -52.25 -22.72
CA ALA A 29 -8.63 -52.53 -22.54
C ALA A 29 -9.36 -51.36 -23.20
N LEU A 30 -10.18 -51.67 -24.21
CA LEU A 30 -11.11 -50.68 -24.77
C LEU A 30 -11.90 -50.11 -23.59
N ALA A 31 -12.13 -48.79 -23.60
CA ALA A 31 -12.94 -48.16 -22.58
C ALA A 31 -14.27 -48.89 -22.45
N GLN A 32 -14.57 -49.40 -21.25
CA GLN A 32 -15.73 -50.22 -21.00
C GLN A 32 -16.39 -49.80 -19.69
N SER A 33 -17.65 -49.38 -19.78
CA SER A 33 -18.45 -49.08 -18.59
C SER A 33 -18.94 -50.38 -17.96
N GLY A 34 -19.00 -50.39 -16.62
CA GLY A 34 -19.44 -51.53 -15.83
C GLY A 34 -20.39 -51.09 -14.72
N VAL A 35 -21.30 -51.99 -14.34
CA VAL A 35 -22.25 -51.80 -13.24
C VAL A 35 -21.90 -52.78 -12.12
N TRP A 36 -21.67 -52.28 -10.91
CA TRP A 36 -21.38 -53.08 -9.73
C TRP A 36 -22.66 -53.76 -9.20
N THR A 37 -22.58 -55.05 -8.90
CA THR A 37 -23.75 -55.87 -8.49
C THR A 37 -23.60 -56.53 -7.13
N ASN A 38 -22.48 -56.35 -6.42
CA ASN A 38 -22.26 -56.94 -5.10
C ASN A 38 -22.71 -55.97 -3.98
N PRO A 39 -23.78 -56.26 -3.22
CA PRO A 39 -24.27 -55.39 -2.15
C PRO A 39 -23.45 -55.47 -0.86
N ALA A 40 -22.45 -56.35 -0.79
CA ALA A 40 -21.50 -56.46 0.31
C ALA A 40 -20.10 -56.01 -0.13
N ASN A 41 -19.11 -56.13 0.75
CA ASN A 41 -17.71 -55.83 0.42
C ASN A 41 -17.20 -56.70 -0.75
N GLY A 42 -16.33 -56.13 -1.59
CA GLY A 42 -15.77 -56.84 -2.75
C GLY A 42 -14.50 -56.22 -3.31
N ASP A 43 -13.77 -57.01 -4.10
CA ASP A 43 -12.59 -56.56 -4.85
C ASP A 43 -13.02 -56.01 -6.23
N TYR A 44 -12.56 -54.81 -6.58
CA TYR A 44 -12.85 -54.11 -7.84
C TYR A 44 -12.51 -54.97 -9.07
N ASN A 45 -11.42 -55.74 -9.03
CA ASN A 45 -10.92 -56.52 -10.16
C ASN A 45 -11.54 -57.92 -10.27
N THR A 46 -12.50 -58.28 -9.42
CA THR A 46 -13.19 -59.58 -9.49
C THR A 46 -14.40 -59.50 -10.44
N PRO A 47 -14.39 -60.21 -11.59
CA PRO A 47 -15.49 -60.12 -12.58
C PRO A 47 -16.87 -60.43 -12.00
N ALA A 48 -16.97 -61.33 -11.02
CA ALA A 48 -18.23 -61.72 -10.40
C ALA A 48 -18.94 -60.59 -9.63
N ASN A 49 -18.22 -59.51 -9.29
CA ASN A 49 -18.81 -58.33 -8.66
C ASN A 49 -19.47 -57.36 -9.65
N TRP A 50 -19.30 -57.59 -10.96
CA TRP A 50 -19.81 -56.72 -12.02
C TRP A 50 -20.87 -57.41 -12.87
N GLN A 51 -21.86 -56.64 -13.32
CA GLN A 51 -22.90 -57.11 -14.22
C GLN A 51 -22.27 -57.68 -15.50
N GLY A 52 -22.57 -58.96 -15.79
CA GLY A 52 -22.06 -59.65 -16.97
C GLY A 52 -20.54 -59.87 -16.98
N GLY A 53 -19.85 -59.72 -15.84
CA GLY A 53 -18.40 -59.87 -15.75
C GLY A 53 -17.59 -58.67 -16.28
N VAL A 54 -18.26 -57.55 -16.56
CA VAL A 54 -17.67 -56.37 -17.19
C VAL A 54 -17.07 -55.43 -16.14
N ILE A 55 -15.77 -55.52 -15.92
CA ILE A 55 -15.04 -54.62 -15.02
C ILE A 55 -14.90 -53.24 -15.68
N ALA A 56 -15.34 -52.19 -15.00
CA ALA A 56 -15.25 -50.83 -15.53
C ALA A 56 -13.80 -50.33 -15.61
N GLY A 57 -13.39 -49.78 -16.76
CA GLY A 57 -12.07 -49.18 -16.95
C GLY A 57 -11.83 -48.60 -18.34
N GLY A 58 -10.87 -47.67 -18.44
CA GLY A 58 -10.49 -46.94 -19.65
C GLY A 58 -11.05 -45.51 -19.71
N ALA A 59 -10.46 -44.67 -20.58
CA ALA A 59 -10.84 -43.26 -20.72
C ALA A 59 -12.29 -43.10 -21.22
N GLY A 60 -13.09 -42.30 -20.52
CA GLY A 60 -14.52 -42.09 -20.80
C GLY A 60 -15.45 -43.21 -20.29
N ALA A 61 -14.91 -44.29 -19.70
CA ALA A 61 -15.73 -45.35 -19.11
C ALA A 61 -16.39 -44.92 -17.80
N THR A 62 -17.55 -45.49 -17.48
CA THR A 62 -18.27 -45.28 -16.21
C THR A 62 -18.17 -46.52 -15.32
N ALA A 63 -17.68 -46.36 -14.11
CA ALA A 63 -17.83 -47.31 -13.02
C ALA A 63 -19.07 -46.93 -12.21
N ASP A 64 -20.15 -47.71 -12.36
CA ASP A 64 -21.46 -47.41 -11.80
C ASP A 64 -21.78 -48.29 -10.58
N PHE A 65 -21.86 -47.65 -9.41
CA PHE A 65 -22.23 -48.23 -8.12
C PHE A 65 -23.67 -47.82 -7.70
N SER A 66 -24.46 -47.22 -8.58
CA SER A 66 -25.74 -46.58 -8.21
C SER A 66 -26.97 -47.48 -8.26
N THR A 67 -26.85 -48.73 -8.70
CA THR A 67 -28.01 -49.59 -8.98
C THR A 67 -28.42 -50.51 -7.83
N LEU A 68 -27.77 -50.40 -6.67
CA LEU A 68 -27.98 -51.29 -5.51
C LEU A 68 -28.75 -50.60 -4.39
N ASP A 69 -29.54 -51.39 -3.65
CA ASP A 69 -30.01 -51.06 -2.30
C ASP A 69 -28.95 -51.58 -1.32
N ILE A 70 -28.27 -50.66 -0.64
CA ILE A 70 -27.20 -51.01 0.30
C ILE A 70 -27.71 -50.82 1.74
N ASN A 71 -27.56 -51.87 2.56
CA ASN A 71 -28.07 -51.92 3.93
C ASN A 71 -26.95 -51.78 4.99
N SER A 72 -25.73 -51.49 4.55
CA SER A 72 -24.56 -51.22 5.38
C SER A 72 -23.49 -50.50 4.55
N ASP A 73 -22.41 -50.05 5.18
CA ASP A 73 -21.24 -49.51 4.47
C ASP A 73 -20.63 -50.58 3.54
N VAL A 74 -20.40 -50.23 2.27
CA VAL A 74 -19.84 -51.13 1.25
C VAL A 74 -18.43 -50.67 0.88
N SER A 75 -17.44 -51.50 1.24
CA SER A 75 -16.05 -51.29 0.87
C SER A 75 -15.70 -52.02 -0.43
N VAL A 76 -15.31 -51.26 -1.44
CA VAL A 76 -14.74 -51.73 -2.70
C VAL A 76 -13.22 -51.62 -2.60
N THR A 77 -12.53 -52.77 -2.52
CA THR A 77 -11.07 -52.81 -2.48
C THR A 77 -10.50 -52.69 -3.90
N LEU A 78 -9.69 -51.67 -4.16
CA LEU A 78 -8.96 -51.47 -5.41
C LEU A 78 -7.45 -51.39 -5.11
N ASP A 79 -6.74 -52.49 -5.36
CA ASP A 79 -5.30 -52.62 -5.10
C ASP A 79 -4.47 -52.63 -6.40
N ALA A 80 -4.87 -51.81 -7.37
CA ALA A 80 -4.14 -51.58 -8.61
C ALA A 80 -4.46 -50.19 -9.18
N PRO A 81 -3.58 -49.60 -10.02
CA PRO A 81 -3.91 -48.37 -10.75
C PRO A 81 -5.14 -48.54 -11.66
N LEU A 82 -5.98 -47.52 -11.72
CA LEU A 82 -7.20 -47.49 -12.54
C LEU A 82 -7.20 -46.25 -13.44
N THR A 83 -7.61 -46.38 -14.69
CA THR A 83 -8.01 -45.23 -15.53
C THR A 83 -9.52 -45.33 -15.76
N VAL A 84 -10.28 -44.27 -15.51
CA VAL A 84 -11.74 -44.24 -15.66
C VAL A 84 -12.21 -42.82 -15.98
N GLY A 85 -13.32 -42.66 -16.71
CA GLY A 85 -13.89 -41.35 -16.99
C GLY A 85 -14.88 -40.87 -15.94
N HIS A 86 -15.68 -41.79 -15.40
CA HIS A 86 -16.77 -41.45 -14.48
C HIS A 86 -16.90 -42.45 -13.34
N LEU A 87 -17.14 -41.94 -12.13
CA LEU A 87 -17.55 -42.73 -10.96
C LEU A 87 -18.95 -42.30 -10.57
N ARG A 88 -19.85 -43.26 -10.32
CA ARG A 88 -21.22 -42.96 -9.87
C ARG A 88 -21.55 -43.79 -8.64
N PHE A 89 -21.94 -43.14 -7.56
CA PHE A 89 -22.34 -43.76 -6.28
C PHE A 89 -23.78 -43.34 -5.95
N ALA A 90 -24.60 -44.30 -5.51
CA ALA A 90 -25.94 -44.02 -4.98
C ALA A 90 -26.39 -45.16 -4.07
N ASP A 91 -27.50 -44.93 -3.39
CA ASP A 91 -28.32 -45.97 -2.80
C ASP A 91 -29.73 -45.86 -3.41
N THR A 92 -30.21 -46.94 -4.01
CA THR A 92 -31.56 -46.95 -4.61
C THR A 92 -32.68 -46.85 -3.58
N ASN A 93 -32.37 -47.07 -2.29
CA ASN A 93 -33.33 -47.01 -1.20
C ASN A 93 -32.76 -46.25 0.01
N THR A 94 -32.94 -44.93 0.02
CA THR A 94 -32.52 -44.08 1.15
C THR A 94 -33.33 -44.28 2.44
N ALA A 95 -34.22 -45.27 2.52
CA ALA A 95 -34.87 -45.65 3.80
C ALA A 95 -34.03 -46.65 4.60
N THR A 96 -33.10 -47.33 3.94
CA THR A 96 -32.09 -48.21 4.52
C THR A 96 -30.75 -47.48 4.50
N GLY A 97 -29.88 -47.79 5.46
CA GLY A 97 -28.63 -47.05 5.63
C GLY A 97 -27.48 -47.74 4.89
N GLY A 98 -26.66 -46.97 4.18
CA GLY A 98 -25.44 -47.45 3.56
C GLY A 98 -24.60 -46.31 2.94
N SER A 99 -23.29 -46.50 2.98
CA SER A 99 -22.28 -45.58 2.43
C SER A 99 -21.28 -46.33 1.55
N TRP A 100 -20.50 -45.61 0.75
CA TRP A 100 -19.54 -46.22 -0.19
C TRP A 100 -18.11 -45.90 0.21
N GLU A 101 -17.24 -46.91 0.24
CA GLU A 101 -15.82 -46.73 0.49
C GLU A 101 -15.01 -47.37 -0.64
N LEU A 102 -14.33 -46.55 -1.44
CA LEU A 102 -13.30 -47.04 -2.36
C LEU A 102 -11.95 -47.02 -1.63
N ARG A 103 -11.49 -48.21 -1.23
CA ARG A 103 -10.33 -48.39 -0.33
C ARG A 103 -9.19 -49.14 -0.99
N THR A 104 -8.01 -49.07 -0.37
CA THR A 104 -6.83 -49.85 -0.74
C THR A 104 -6.15 -50.41 0.51
N THR A 105 -5.46 -51.53 0.36
CA THR A 105 -4.57 -52.09 1.39
C THR A 105 -3.08 -51.80 1.12
N LEU A 106 -2.76 -51.13 0.00
CA LEU A 106 -1.39 -50.91 -0.46
C LEU A 106 -0.82 -49.57 0.01
N VAL A 107 0.50 -49.57 0.28
CA VAL A 107 1.33 -48.38 0.47
C VAL A 107 2.59 -48.54 -0.40
N PRO A 108 2.88 -47.62 -1.35
CA PRO A 108 2.16 -46.37 -1.65
C PRO A 108 0.76 -46.59 -2.24
N LEU A 109 -0.12 -45.60 -2.09
CA LEU A 109 -1.52 -45.67 -2.53
C LEU A 109 -1.59 -45.80 -4.07
N PRO A 110 -2.44 -46.70 -4.62
CA PRO A 110 -2.68 -46.77 -6.05
C PRO A 110 -3.36 -45.49 -6.54
N THR A 111 -3.11 -45.15 -7.81
CA THR A 111 -3.67 -43.94 -8.45
C THR A 111 -4.87 -44.28 -9.32
N ILE A 112 -5.96 -43.54 -9.14
CA ILE A 112 -7.09 -43.48 -10.06
C ILE A 112 -6.89 -42.27 -10.97
N THR A 113 -6.62 -42.52 -12.24
CA THR A 113 -6.51 -41.51 -13.29
C THR A 113 -7.89 -41.24 -13.87
N LEU A 114 -8.41 -40.05 -13.61
CA LEU A 114 -9.67 -39.55 -14.16
C LEU A 114 -9.41 -38.99 -15.56
N ASP A 115 -9.94 -39.65 -16.59
CA ASP A 115 -9.76 -39.28 -17.99
C ASP A 115 -11.07 -39.48 -18.77
N ASN A 116 -11.60 -38.39 -19.33
CA ASN A 116 -12.77 -38.41 -20.18
C ASN A 116 -12.45 -37.84 -21.59
N ASN A 117 -11.36 -38.34 -22.19
CA ASN A 117 -10.96 -38.04 -23.57
C ASN A 117 -10.86 -36.53 -23.86
N GLY A 118 -10.29 -35.78 -22.90
CA GLY A 118 -10.12 -34.33 -22.98
C GLY A 118 -11.26 -33.48 -22.40
N SER A 119 -12.41 -34.08 -22.06
CA SER A 119 -13.47 -33.41 -21.28
C SER A 119 -13.28 -33.64 -19.78
N ALA A 120 -13.94 -32.83 -18.93
CA ALA A 120 -13.88 -33.03 -17.48
C ALA A 120 -14.58 -34.36 -17.09
N PRO A 121 -13.91 -35.25 -16.35
CA PRO A 121 -14.50 -36.45 -15.76
C PRO A 121 -15.50 -36.09 -14.65
N THR A 122 -16.43 -37.00 -14.33
CA THR A 122 -17.43 -36.76 -13.27
C THR A 122 -17.34 -37.77 -12.14
N ILE A 123 -17.53 -37.29 -10.90
CA ILE A 123 -17.82 -38.16 -9.76
C ILE A 123 -19.22 -37.76 -9.27
N THR A 124 -20.20 -38.63 -9.50
CA THR A 124 -21.58 -38.41 -9.08
C THR A 124 -21.81 -39.16 -7.77
N VAL A 125 -22.30 -38.47 -6.76
CA VAL A 125 -22.75 -39.09 -5.51
C VAL A 125 -24.18 -38.63 -5.28
N ASP A 126 -25.14 -39.51 -5.56
CA ASP A 126 -26.55 -39.28 -5.24
C ASP A 126 -26.76 -39.42 -3.71
N PRO A 127 -27.92 -39.02 -3.15
CA PRO A 127 -28.15 -39.10 -1.70
C PRO A 127 -27.83 -40.47 -1.10
N LEU A 128 -27.07 -40.45 0.00
CA LEU A 128 -26.76 -41.62 0.83
C LEU A 128 -27.33 -41.38 2.23
N VAL A 129 -27.75 -42.45 2.92
CA VAL A 129 -28.20 -42.36 4.32
C VAL A 129 -27.23 -43.15 5.20
N PRO A 130 -26.58 -42.50 6.18
CA PRO A 130 -25.56 -43.16 6.99
C PRO A 130 -26.16 -44.30 7.84
N ALA A 131 -25.59 -45.52 7.72
CA ALA A 131 -25.83 -46.61 8.67
C ALA A 131 -24.94 -46.51 9.93
N THR A 132 -23.84 -45.77 9.82
CA THR A 132 -22.82 -45.58 10.86
C THR A 132 -22.41 -44.09 10.92
N THR A 133 -21.19 -43.76 11.35
CA THR A 133 -20.64 -42.40 11.24
C THR A 133 -20.22 -42.02 9.82
N PHE A 134 -20.20 -42.97 8.87
CA PHE A 134 -19.89 -42.72 7.45
C PHE A 134 -21.14 -42.24 6.71
N ASP A 135 -21.08 -41.06 6.11
CA ASP A 135 -22.20 -40.36 5.45
C ASP A 135 -21.91 -40.05 3.96
N ASP A 136 -20.90 -40.72 3.40
CA ASP A 136 -20.22 -40.29 2.19
C ASP A 136 -19.85 -41.43 1.23
N ALA A 137 -19.51 -41.04 0.01
CA ALA A 137 -18.64 -41.83 -0.85
C ALA A 137 -17.18 -41.44 -0.52
N PHE A 138 -16.49 -42.27 0.24
CA PHE A 138 -15.11 -42.07 0.67
C PHE A 138 -14.13 -42.66 -0.35
N VAL A 139 -13.17 -41.85 -0.83
CA VAL A 139 -12.11 -42.30 -1.74
C VAL A 139 -10.76 -42.21 -1.04
N ALA A 140 -10.15 -43.37 -0.78
CA ALA A 140 -8.86 -43.48 -0.09
C ALA A 140 -7.64 -43.35 -1.04
N HIS A 141 -7.86 -43.31 -2.35
CA HIS A 141 -6.81 -43.37 -3.38
C HIS A 141 -6.26 -42.00 -3.79
N ASN A 142 -5.06 -42.01 -4.37
CA ASN A 142 -4.58 -40.84 -5.12
C ASN A 142 -5.49 -40.65 -6.34
N LEU A 143 -5.91 -39.40 -6.58
CA LEU A 143 -6.63 -39.04 -7.80
C LEU A 143 -5.69 -38.24 -8.69
N ALA A 144 -5.66 -38.55 -9.98
CA ALA A 144 -4.88 -37.86 -11.00
C ALA A 144 -5.76 -37.52 -12.22
N GLY A 145 -5.32 -36.58 -13.05
CA GLY A 145 -6.00 -36.18 -14.28
C GLY A 145 -5.72 -34.71 -14.62
N THR A 146 -5.76 -34.37 -15.91
CA THR A 146 -5.43 -33.00 -16.39
C THR A 146 -6.63 -32.16 -16.80
N ALA A 147 -7.80 -32.78 -16.98
CA ALA A 147 -9.04 -32.12 -17.41
C ALA A 147 -9.93 -31.67 -16.24
N GLY A 148 -9.41 -31.70 -15.01
CA GLY A 148 -10.17 -31.40 -13.80
C GLY A 148 -11.08 -32.53 -13.33
N VAL A 149 -12.06 -32.21 -12.49
CA VAL A 149 -13.13 -33.13 -12.07
C VAL A 149 -14.41 -32.36 -11.75
N THR A 150 -15.56 -32.93 -12.08
CA THR A 150 -16.88 -32.38 -11.73
C THR A 150 -17.63 -33.29 -10.76
N LYS A 151 -17.90 -32.79 -9.56
CA LYS A 151 -18.76 -33.43 -8.56
C LYS A 151 -20.23 -33.12 -8.87
N LEU A 152 -21.03 -34.19 -9.02
CA LEU A 152 -22.47 -34.16 -9.26
C LEU A 152 -23.23 -34.91 -8.15
N GLY A 153 -24.55 -34.77 -8.12
CA GLY A 153 -25.45 -35.42 -7.16
C GLY A 153 -25.41 -34.78 -5.77
N ASP A 154 -26.49 -34.94 -5.00
CA ASP A 154 -26.69 -34.24 -3.72
C ASP A 154 -25.93 -34.84 -2.53
N GLY A 155 -25.34 -36.03 -2.69
CA GLY A 155 -24.57 -36.72 -1.67
C GLY A 155 -23.17 -36.14 -1.44
N ILE A 156 -22.45 -36.73 -0.49
CA ILE A 156 -21.14 -36.28 -0.03
C ILE A 156 -20.02 -37.10 -0.69
N LEU A 157 -19.09 -36.43 -1.37
CA LEU A 157 -17.83 -37.04 -1.82
C LEU A 157 -16.72 -36.65 -0.85
N THR A 158 -16.04 -37.62 -0.26
CA THR A 158 -14.87 -37.36 0.60
C THR A 158 -13.59 -37.82 -0.07
N LEU A 159 -12.65 -36.89 -0.21
CA LEU A 159 -11.26 -37.20 -0.54
C LEU A 159 -10.49 -37.45 0.77
N GLY A 160 -10.11 -38.71 0.97
CA GLY A 160 -9.63 -39.24 2.25
C GLY A 160 -8.22 -38.77 2.64
N GLN A 161 -7.99 -38.70 3.94
CA GLN A 161 -6.69 -38.33 4.52
C GLN A 161 -5.53 -39.23 4.05
N GLY A 162 -4.34 -38.66 3.88
CA GLY A 162 -3.13 -39.40 3.48
C GLY A 162 -2.94 -39.60 1.97
N ALA A 163 -3.95 -39.32 1.15
CA ALA A 163 -3.82 -39.28 -0.31
C ALA A 163 -3.09 -38.00 -0.77
N THR A 164 -2.30 -38.13 -1.84
CA THR A 164 -1.67 -37.00 -2.55
C THR A 164 -2.29 -36.90 -3.93
N HIS A 165 -3.30 -36.04 -4.06
CA HIS A 165 -3.97 -35.85 -5.34
C HIS A 165 -3.09 -35.02 -6.30
N THR A 166 -3.12 -35.36 -7.57
CA THR A 166 -2.45 -34.63 -8.66
C THR A 166 -3.44 -34.28 -9.77
N ILE A 167 -4.73 -34.15 -9.42
CA ILE A 167 -5.74 -33.60 -10.33
C ILE A 167 -5.32 -32.15 -10.62
N THR A 168 -5.36 -31.79 -11.90
CA THR A 168 -5.14 -30.43 -12.42
C THR A 168 -6.27 -30.11 -13.41
N GLY A 169 -6.47 -28.83 -13.76
CA GLY A 169 -7.55 -28.41 -14.67
C GLY A 169 -8.85 -27.95 -14.00
N GLY A 170 -8.87 -27.86 -12.66
CA GLY A 170 -9.99 -27.30 -11.88
C GLY A 170 -10.91 -28.36 -11.25
N ILE A 171 -11.54 -28.00 -10.12
CA ILE A 171 -12.58 -28.82 -9.46
C ILE A 171 -13.90 -28.06 -9.56
N ASN A 172 -14.92 -28.69 -10.12
CA ASN A 172 -16.28 -28.14 -10.16
C ASN A 172 -17.16 -28.90 -9.17
N VAL A 173 -17.77 -28.21 -8.22
CA VAL A 173 -18.73 -28.78 -7.26
C VAL A 173 -20.11 -28.28 -7.63
N ASN A 174 -20.83 -29.00 -8.50
CA ASN A 174 -22.11 -28.53 -9.03
C ASN A 174 -23.29 -28.83 -8.09
N ALA A 175 -23.20 -29.89 -7.28
CA ALA A 175 -24.23 -30.31 -6.34
C ALA A 175 -23.64 -31.11 -5.16
N GLY A 176 -24.38 -31.14 -4.05
CA GLY A 176 -24.01 -31.85 -2.83
C GLY A 176 -22.78 -31.26 -2.15
N THR A 177 -22.02 -32.12 -1.46
CA THR A 177 -20.82 -31.71 -0.71
C THR A 177 -19.56 -32.36 -1.29
N LEU A 178 -18.51 -31.54 -1.49
CA LEU A 178 -17.14 -32.01 -1.58
C LEU A 178 -16.47 -31.84 -0.21
N ARG A 179 -16.02 -32.93 0.39
CA ARG A 179 -15.27 -32.97 1.65
C ARG A 179 -13.79 -33.25 1.38
N LEU A 180 -12.93 -32.29 1.75
CA LEU A 180 -11.48 -32.40 1.59
C LEU A 180 -10.81 -32.68 2.93
N LEU A 181 -10.22 -33.87 3.07
CA LEU A 181 -9.39 -34.26 4.22
C LEU A 181 -7.91 -34.47 3.84
N SER A 182 -7.57 -34.26 2.58
CA SER A 182 -6.25 -34.37 1.97
C SER A 182 -5.96 -33.17 1.06
N THR A 183 -4.69 -32.90 0.82
CA THR A 183 -4.26 -31.78 -0.02
C THR A 183 -4.52 -32.08 -1.50
N VAL A 184 -5.08 -31.10 -2.20
CA VAL A 184 -5.15 -31.03 -3.67
C VAL A 184 -4.18 -29.94 -4.17
N PRO A 185 -3.62 -30.05 -5.40
CA PRO A 185 -2.75 -29.03 -5.95
C PRO A 185 -3.50 -27.70 -6.11
N GLY A 186 -2.82 -26.56 -5.91
CA GLY A 186 -3.42 -25.24 -6.05
C GLY A 186 -4.03 -25.03 -7.43
N GLN A 187 -5.35 -24.84 -7.47
CA GLN A 187 -6.13 -24.66 -8.69
C GLN A 187 -7.48 -23.96 -8.41
N ALA A 188 -8.27 -23.74 -9.47
CA ALA A 188 -9.63 -23.24 -9.33
C ALA A 188 -10.57 -24.30 -8.71
N ILE A 189 -11.37 -23.90 -7.71
CA ILE A 189 -12.49 -24.66 -7.16
C ILE A 189 -13.77 -23.86 -7.44
N ASN A 190 -14.55 -24.29 -8.43
CA ASN A 190 -15.82 -23.66 -8.79
C ASN A 190 -16.94 -24.29 -7.96
N ILE A 191 -17.67 -23.49 -7.17
CA ILE A 191 -18.80 -23.95 -6.36
C ILE A 191 -20.10 -23.51 -7.04
N GLY A 192 -20.93 -24.49 -7.39
CA GLY A 192 -22.26 -24.28 -7.94
C GLY A 192 -23.25 -23.76 -6.91
N ASN A 193 -24.41 -23.29 -7.37
CA ASN A 193 -25.44 -22.76 -6.48
C ASN A 193 -25.89 -23.80 -5.44
N GLU A 194 -25.86 -23.42 -4.17
CA GLU A 194 -26.16 -24.21 -2.97
C GLU A 194 -25.19 -25.37 -2.68
N ALA A 195 -24.23 -25.63 -3.56
CA ALA A 195 -23.21 -26.66 -3.34
C ALA A 195 -22.31 -26.31 -2.14
N ARG A 196 -21.74 -27.35 -1.53
CA ARG A 196 -20.95 -27.23 -0.30
C ARG A 196 -19.51 -27.67 -0.50
N LEU A 197 -18.58 -26.85 -0.03
CA LEU A 197 -17.19 -27.23 0.20
C LEU A 197 -16.96 -27.39 1.70
N ARG A 198 -16.57 -28.57 2.15
CA ARG A 198 -16.23 -28.85 3.55
C ARG A 198 -14.76 -29.22 3.62
N THR A 199 -13.93 -28.45 4.31
CA THR A 199 -12.48 -28.66 4.31
C THR A 199 -11.91 -28.79 5.72
N GLY A 200 -11.07 -29.81 5.90
CA GLY A 200 -10.18 -29.96 7.06
C GLY A 200 -8.72 -29.63 6.72
N VAL A 201 -8.46 -29.16 5.51
CA VAL A 201 -7.13 -28.80 5.00
C VAL A 201 -7.09 -27.33 4.60
N THR A 202 -5.91 -26.73 4.74
CA THR A 202 -5.65 -25.37 4.27
C THR A 202 -5.62 -25.32 2.74
N LEU A 203 -6.26 -24.31 2.17
CA LEU A 203 -6.36 -24.07 0.72
C LEU A 203 -5.44 -22.93 0.25
N ASP A 204 -4.50 -22.51 1.10
CA ASP A 204 -3.51 -21.45 0.85
C ASP A 204 -2.09 -21.84 1.31
N PHE A 205 -1.07 -21.63 0.47
CA PHE A 205 0.33 -21.94 0.82
C PHE A 205 1.24 -20.73 0.65
N ASN A 206 1.36 -19.95 1.72
CA ASN A 206 2.08 -18.68 1.77
C ASN A 206 3.63 -18.80 1.80
N ALA A 207 4.22 -19.87 1.27
CA ALA A 207 5.68 -20.09 1.25
C ALA A 207 6.30 -20.31 -0.16
N THR A 208 5.49 -20.48 -1.21
CA THR A 208 5.97 -20.64 -2.59
C THR A 208 4.96 -20.08 -3.60
N PRO A 209 5.35 -19.38 -4.67
CA PRO A 209 4.42 -18.69 -5.59
C PRO A 209 3.50 -19.60 -6.44
N ALA A 210 3.39 -20.90 -6.16
CA ALA A 210 2.87 -21.88 -7.13
C ALA A 210 1.67 -22.73 -6.69
N LEU A 211 1.10 -22.61 -5.47
CA LEU A 211 0.06 -23.56 -5.01
C LEU A 211 -1.07 -22.97 -4.12
N SER A 212 -1.61 -21.78 -4.40
CA SER A 212 -2.85 -21.30 -3.75
C SER A 212 -4.10 -21.62 -4.58
N HIS A 213 -5.20 -21.98 -3.93
CA HIS A 213 -6.48 -22.18 -4.62
C HIS A 213 -7.18 -20.84 -4.88
N THR A 214 -8.00 -20.81 -5.92
CA THR A 214 -9.00 -19.75 -6.11
C THR A 214 -10.39 -20.39 -6.05
N ILE A 215 -11.20 -20.00 -5.07
CA ILE A 215 -12.58 -20.45 -4.95
C ILE A 215 -13.46 -19.52 -5.77
N ASN A 216 -14.15 -20.05 -6.77
CA ASN A 216 -15.02 -19.27 -7.64
C ASN A 216 -16.49 -19.56 -7.35
N VAL A 217 -17.30 -18.52 -7.23
CA VAL A 217 -18.74 -18.59 -7.04
C VAL A 217 -19.40 -17.63 -8.01
N ALA A 218 -20.33 -18.13 -8.82
CA ALA A 218 -21.00 -17.31 -9.81
C ALA A 218 -21.88 -16.23 -9.15
N SER A 219 -21.98 -15.06 -9.80
CA SER A 219 -22.87 -13.97 -9.37
C SER A 219 -24.31 -14.45 -9.16
N GLY A 220 -24.91 -14.07 -8.04
CA GLY A 220 -26.25 -14.49 -7.63
C GLY A 220 -26.35 -15.91 -7.07
N ALA A 221 -25.28 -16.71 -7.11
CA ALA A 221 -25.27 -18.03 -6.49
C ALA A 221 -24.99 -17.95 -4.98
N THR A 222 -25.34 -19.02 -4.26
CA THR A 222 -24.99 -19.21 -2.86
C THR A 222 -23.96 -20.33 -2.71
N ALA A 223 -22.84 -20.09 -2.05
CA ALA A 223 -21.85 -21.12 -1.73
C ALA A 223 -21.80 -21.38 -0.22
N ASN A 224 -21.73 -22.65 0.16
CA ASN A 224 -21.61 -23.07 1.56
C ASN A 224 -20.19 -23.60 1.81
N ILE A 225 -19.38 -22.92 2.61
CA ILE A 225 -18.01 -23.31 2.91
C ILE A 225 -17.89 -23.59 4.40
N ALA A 226 -17.42 -24.78 4.76
CA ALA A 226 -17.30 -25.19 6.15
C ALA A 226 -15.89 -25.66 6.50
N ALA A 227 -15.37 -25.13 7.61
CA ALA A 227 -14.10 -25.54 8.19
C ALA A 227 -14.34 -26.56 9.32
N THR A 228 -13.80 -27.76 9.18
CA THR A 228 -13.87 -28.80 10.23
C THR A 228 -12.73 -28.71 11.24
N THR A 229 -11.63 -28.06 10.85
CA THR A 229 -10.44 -27.79 11.67
C THR A 229 -10.01 -26.33 11.47
N SER A 230 -8.86 -25.92 12.03
CA SER A 230 -8.30 -24.62 11.67
C SER A 230 -7.75 -24.66 10.26
N VAL A 231 -8.29 -23.82 9.37
CA VAL A 231 -7.95 -23.78 7.94
C VAL A 231 -7.71 -22.34 7.49
N GLU A 232 -6.96 -22.21 6.41
CA GLU A 232 -6.74 -20.93 5.73
C GLU A 232 -7.32 -21.02 4.32
N LEU A 233 -8.22 -20.10 3.99
CA LEU A 233 -8.76 -19.94 2.65
C LEU A 233 -7.95 -18.86 1.93
N GLY A 234 -7.45 -19.21 0.75
CA GLY A 234 -6.73 -18.28 -0.12
C GLY A 234 -7.71 -17.40 -0.89
N ASN A 235 -7.49 -17.29 -2.20
CA ASN A 235 -8.27 -16.41 -3.05
C ASN A 235 -9.75 -16.84 -3.15
N ILE A 236 -10.66 -15.87 -3.12
CA ILE A 236 -12.09 -16.06 -3.41
C ILE A 236 -12.52 -15.05 -4.47
N ASP A 237 -13.15 -15.55 -5.52
CA ASP A 237 -13.86 -14.78 -6.53
C ASP A 237 -15.36 -15.09 -6.42
N ALA A 238 -16.14 -14.12 -5.95
CA ALA A 238 -17.53 -14.31 -5.59
C ALA A 238 -18.37 -13.06 -5.88
N ASP A 239 -18.04 -12.31 -6.94
CA ASP A 239 -18.72 -11.06 -7.26
C ASP A 239 -20.25 -11.22 -7.29
N GLY A 240 -20.96 -10.47 -6.46
CA GLY A 240 -22.43 -10.53 -6.38
C GLY A 240 -23.02 -11.83 -5.78
N ALA A 241 -22.20 -12.76 -5.29
CA ALA A 241 -22.65 -14.02 -4.69
C ALA A 241 -22.95 -13.90 -3.18
N THR A 242 -23.58 -14.94 -2.61
CA THR A 242 -23.72 -15.12 -1.16
C THR A 242 -22.78 -16.21 -0.67
N LEU A 243 -21.91 -15.88 0.29
CA LEU A 243 -21.00 -16.82 0.93
C LEU A 243 -21.50 -17.15 2.34
N ASN A 244 -21.80 -18.42 2.60
CA ASN A 244 -22.10 -18.93 3.92
C ASN A 244 -20.86 -19.68 4.45
N LEU A 245 -20.19 -19.08 5.42
CA LEU A 245 -18.99 -19.61 6.05
C LEU A 245 -19.33 -20.17 7.43
N ASN A 246 -18.94 -21.41 7.69
CA ASN A 246 -19.23 -22.08 8.96
C ASN A 246 -17.97 -22.68 9.58
N VAL A 247 -17.70 -22.35 10.85
CA VAL A 247 -16.67 -23.03 11.65
C VAL A 247 -17.35 -24.09 12.51
N GLU A 248 -17.25 -25.35 12.10
CA GLU A 248 -18.01 -26.45 12.69
C GLU A 248 -17.46 -26.89 14.06
N THR A 249 -16.20 -26.59 14.34
CA THR A 249 -15.49 -27.11 15.51
C THR A 249 -15.11 -25.96 16.45
N ALA A 250 -15.55 -26.06 17.72
CA ALA A 250 -15.20 -25.11 18.77
C ALA A 250 -13.68 -24.92 18.88
N GLY A 251 -13.23 -23.68 19.04
CA GLY A 251 -11.81 -23.33 19.11
C GLY A 251 -11.08 -23.33 17.77
N SER A 252 -11.69 -23.80 16.68
CA SER A 252 -11.07 -23.75 15.35
C SER A 252 -11.13 -22.34 14.76
N THR A 253 -10.16 -22.04 13.91
CA THR A 253 -10.06 -20.75 13.21
C THR A 253 -10.24 -20.94 11.71
N LEU A 254 -11.25 -20.29 11.15
CA LEU A 254 -11.30 -20.02 9.71
C LEU A 254 -10.50 -18.75 9.44
N THR A 255 -9.46 -18.85 8.62
CA THR A 255 -8.64 -17.70 8.25
C THR A 255 -8.99 -17.24 6.85
N ALA A 256 -9.38 -15.98 6.74
CA ALA A 256 -9.42 -15.25 5.48
C ALA A 256 -8.01 -14.74 5.17
N ASP A 257 -7.39 -15.30 4.13
CA ASP A 257 -6.07 -14.92 3.62
C ASP A 257 -6.15 -14.50 2.13
N ASN A 258 -5.13 -13.82 1.62
CA ASN A 258 -5.06 -13.30 0.24
C ASN A 258 -6.28 -12.44 -0.18
N ASN A 259 -6.73 -12.50 -1.45
CA ASN A 259 -7.73 -11.59 -2.00
C ASN A 259 -9.11 -12.26 -2.13
N TRP A 260 -10.13 -11.69 -1.48
CA TRP A 260 -11.53 -12.14 -1.52
C TRP A 260 -12.42 -11.27 -2.43
N ALA A 261 -11.80 -10.44 -3.26
CA ALA A 261 -12.46 -9.59 -4.24
C ALA A 261 -11.64 -9.52 -5.54
N LEU A 262 -11.18 -10.67 -6.05
CA LEU A 262 -10.36 -10.73 -7.27
C LEU A 262 -11.06 -10.15 -8.51
N ALA A 263 -12.33 -10.48 -8.73
CA ALA A 263 -13.15 -9.91 -9.81
C ALA A 263 -14.36 -9.11 -9.29
N GLY A 264 -14.47 -8.91 -7.98
CA GLY A 264 -15.56 -8.22 -7.30
C GLY A 264 -15.88 -8.85 -5.95
N SER A 265 -16.59 -8.12 -5.07
CA SER A 265 -16.89 -8.59 -3.72
C SER A 265 -18.19 -9.41 -3.69
N ALA A 266 -18.27 -10.38 -2.78
CA ALA A 266 -19.54 -11.02 -2.46
C ALA A 266 -20.61 -9.99 -2.06
N ALA A 267 -21.86 -10.19 -2.49
CA ALA A 267 -22.97 -9.34 -2.04
C ALA A 267 -23.23 -9.54 -0.54
N ALA A 268 -23.13 -10.78 -0.06
CA ALA A 268 -23.30 -11.13 1.34
C ALA A 268 -22.27 -12.17 1.79
N VAL A 269 -21.77 -12.00 3.01
CA VAL A 269 -20.89 -12.96 3.69
C VAL A 269 -21.48 -13.24 5.07
N ASN A 270 -22.05 -14.42 5.24
CA ASN A 270 -22.64 -14.88 6.50
C ASN A 270 -21.64 -15.79 7.19
N VAL A 271 -21.24 -15.46 8.41
CA VAL A 271 -20.26 -16.25 9.16
C VAL A 271 -20.88 -16.74 10.46
N THR A 272 -20.92 -18.06 10.60
CA THR A 272 -21.42 -18.74 11.77
C THR A 272 -20.37 -19.68 12.36
N SER A 273 -20.51 -20.02 13.64
CA SER A 273 -19.70 -21.10 14.21
C SER A 273 -20.38 -21.87 15.32
N ALA A 274 -19.85 -23.06 15.60
CA ALA A 274 -19.98 -23.68 16.91
C ALA A 274 -19.41 -22.74 17.99
N ALA A 275 -19.96 -22.81 19.21
CA ALA A 275 -19.57 -21.91 20.30
C ALA A 275 -18.04 -21.89 20.51
N GLY A 276 -17.44 -20.71 20.43
CA GLY A 276 -16.00 -20.50 20.57
C GLY A 276 -15.19 -20.66 19.28
N GLY A 277 -15.82 -20.64 18.10
CA GLY A 277 -15.11 -20.55 16.82
C GLY A 277 -14.56 -19.15 16.51
N PHE A 278 -13.58 -19.09 15.62
CA PHE A 278 -12.91 -17.83 15.25
C PHE A 278 -12.91 -17.58 13.73
N LEU A 279 -13.16 -16.34 13.35
CA LEU A 279 -12.83 -15.80 12.03
C LEU A 279 -11.61 -14.89 12.18
N ARG A 280 -10.50 -15.28 11.54
CA ARG A 280 -9.27 -14.50 11.53
C ARG A 280 -9.08 -13.81 10.19
N LEU A 281 -8.96 -12.48 10.21
CA LEU A 281 -8.67 -11.66 9.03
C LEU A 281 -7.17 -11.37 8.98
N ARG A 282 -6.44 -11.94 8.01
CA ARG A 282 -4.99 -11.70 7.87
C ARG A 282 -4.70 -10.48 7.00
N ILE A 283 -4.60 -9.34 7.65
CA ILE A 283 -4.24 -8.10 6.98
C ILE A 283 -2.70 -8.04 6.91
N ASN A 284 -2.14 -7.74 5.73
CA ASN A 284 -0.71 -7.79 5.39
C ASN A 284 -0.13 -9.14 4.88
N GLY A 285 -0.97 -10.15 4.60
CA GLY A 285 -0.56 -11.51 4.23
C GLY A 285 -0.59 -11.91 2.74
N GLY A 286 -0.56 -10.96 1.78
CA GLY A 286 -0.55 -11.31 0.34
C GLY A 286 -1.81 -10.95 -0.46
N GLY A 287 -2.63 -9.99 -0.02
CA GLY A 287 -3.74 -9.48 -0.84
C GLY A 287 -4.94 -8.94 -0.08
N PHE A 288 -5.11 -9.29 1.20
CA PHE A 288 -6.20 -8.77 2.03
C PHE A 288 -5.99 -7.29 2.46
N ASN A 289 -4.93 -6.65 1.94
CA ASN A 289 -4.64 -5.23 2.16
C ASN A 289 -5.54 -4.34 1.29
N GLY A 290 -5.97 -3.20 1.83
CA GLY A 290 -6.65 -2.16 1.04
C GLY A 290 -8.17 -2.26 0.98
N GLY A 291 -8.80 -3.10 1.80
CA GLY A 291 -10.24 -3.02 2.04
C GLY A 291 -11.13 -3.39 0.86
N ALA A 292 -10.70 -4.27 -0.05
CA ALA A 292 -11.55 -4.78 -1.13
C ALA A 292 -12.48 -5.94 -0.69
N SER A 293 -12.14 -6.69 0.37
CA SER A 293 -12.80 -7.97 0.67
C SER A 293 -14.26 -7.86 1.14
N PHE A 294 -14.62 -6.86 1.96
CA PHE A 294 -16.00 -6.68 2.43
C PHE A 294 -16.59 -5.31 2.13
N GLN A 295 -15.86 -4.42 1.44
CA GLN A 295 -16.32 -3.05 1.21
C GLN A 295 -17.65 -2.97 0.45
N ASN A 296 -17.92 -3.93 -0.43
CA ASN A 296 -19.18 -4.01 -1.16
C ASN A 296 -20.06 -5.16 -0.67
N SER A 297 -19.81 -5.66 0.54
CA SER A 297 -20.49 -6.83 1.11
C SER A 297 -21.31 -6.48 2.35
N HIS A 298 -22.43 -7.16 2.52
CA HIS A 298 -23.09 -7.27 3.82
C HIS A 298 -22.45 -8.41 4.62
N LEU A 299 -21.70 -8.06 5.67
CA LEU A 299 -21.10 -9.01 6.60
C LEU A 299 -22.05 -9.26 7.77
N SER A 300 -22.48 -10.51 7.93
CA SER A 300 -23.34 -10.96 9.02
C SER A 300 -22.59 -11.95 9.90
N LEU A 301 -22.52 -11.66 11.20
CA LEU A 301 -21.78 -12.45 12.19
C LEU A 301 -22.74 -13.08 13.21
N ASP A 302 -22.65 -14.39 13.43
CA ASP A 302 -23.43 -15.09 14.45
C ASP A 302 -22.59 -16.12 15.20
N ASN A 303 -22.58 -16.04 16.54
CA ASN A 303 -21.87 -16.96 17.42
C ASN A 303 -20.38 -17.16 17.08
N ILE A 304 -19.72 -16.12 16.53
CA ILE A 304 -18.35 -16.14 16.02
C ILE A 304 -17.55 -14.98 16.62
N THR A 305 -16.29 -15.23 16.98
CA THR A 305 -15.33 -14.16 17.31
C THR A 305 -14.51 -13.80 16.07
N THR A 306 -14.70 -12.59 15.55
CA THR A 306 -13.96 -12.05 14.42
C THR A 306 -12.84 -11.14 14.91
N TRP A 307 -11.62 -11.34 14.42
CA TRP A 307 -10.47 -10.54 14.82
C TRP A 307 -9.44 -10.41 13.69
N THR A 308 -8.59 -9.39 13.81
CA THR A 308 -7.58 -9.10 12.79
C THR A 308 -6.19 -9.56 13.24
N ARG A 309 -5.45 -10.17 12.31
CA ARG A 309 -4.02 -10.41 12.45
C ARG A 309 -3.29 -9.39 11.58
N THR A 310 -2.62 -8.43 12.23
CA THR A 310 -1.81 -7.40 11.59
C THR A 310 -0.49 -7.23 12.35
N ASN A 311 0.59 -6.94 11.62
CA ASN A 311 1.91 -6.60 12.17
C ASN A 311 2.37 -5.19 11.77
N SER A 312 1.53 -4.42 11.07
CA SER A 312 1.76 -3.02 10.68
C SER A 312 0.63 -2.12 11.19
N GLY A 313 0.95 -0.85 11.48
CA GLY A 313 -0.05 0.13 11.92
C GLY A 313 -0.87 0.66 10.74
N GLY A 314 -2.14 1.02 10.98
CA GLY A 314 -2.97 1.75 10.00
C GLY A 314 -3.80 0.89 9.03
N ASN A 315 -3.85 -0.43 9.22
CA ASN A 315 -4.63 -1.32 8.37
C ASN A 315 -6.14 -1.21 8.64
N THR A 316 -6.94 -1.01 7.59
CA THR A 316 -8.40 -0.83 7.68
C THR A 316 -9.15 -2.01 7.08
N VAL A 317 -10.09 -2.56 7.85
CA VAL A 317 -11.12 -3.50 7.37
C VAL A 317 -12.33 -2.69 6.94
N ASN A 318 -12.52 -2.54 5.63
CA ASN A 318 -13.71 -1.91 5.08
C ASN A 318 -14.85 -2.92 4.98
N VAL A 319 -16.01 -2.56 5.52
CA VAL A 319 -17.23 -3.37 5.55
C VAL A 319 -18.38 -2.54 4.97
N GLY A 320 -19.01 -3.07 3.93
CA GLY A 320 -20.15 -2.46 3.26
C GLY A 320 -21.32 -2.21 4.18
N ALA A 321 -21.75 -3.29 4.84
CA ALA A 321 -22.81 -3.28 5.84
C ALA A 321 -22.46 -4.33 6.90
N LEU A 322 -22.68 -4.03 8.19
CA LEU A 322 -22.33 -4.92 9.29
C LEU A 322 -23.58 -5.29 10.09
N SER A 323 -23.87 -6.58 10.20
CA SER A 323 -24.88 -7.09 11.13
C SER A 323 -24.31 -8.18 12.03
N GLY A 324 -24.94 -8.38 13.18
CA GLY A 324 -24.57 -9.50 14.04
C GLY A 324 -25.48 -9.69 15.24
N THR A 325 -25.55 -10.94 15.69
CA THR A 325 -26.34 -11.37 16.85
C THR A 325 -25.66 -10.97 18.17
N SER A 326 -26.34 -11.13 19.30
CA SER A 326 -25.78 -10.84 20.62
C SER A 326 -24.63 -11.77 21.04
N THR A 327 -24.41 -12.86 20.30
CA THR A 327 -23.30 -13.81 20.52
C THR A 327 -22.11 -13.54 19.60
N ALA A 328 -22.24 -12.63 18.63
CA ALA A 328 -21.15 -12.21 17.78
C ALA A 328 -20.17 -11.30 18.53
N ILE A 329 -18.88 -11.45 18.24
CA ILE A 329 -17.84 -10.58 18.80
C ILE A 329 -16.97 -10.04 17.67
N LEU A 330 -16.81 -8.72 17.64
CA LEU A 330 -15.82 -8.02 16.80
C LEU A 330 -14.67 -7.54 17.70
N SER A 331 -13.51 -8.18 17.60
CA SER A 331 -12.38 -7.93 18.49
C SER A 331 -11.21 -7.24 17.79
N GLY A 332 -10.37 -6.58 18.60
CA GLY A 332 -9.08 -6.00 18.20
C GLY A 332 -8.02 -7.02 17.78
N GLY A 333 -6.79 -6.55 17.55
CA GLY A 333 -5.70 -7.37 16.98
C GLY A 333 -5.01 -8.30 17.98
N GLY A 334 -4.85 -9.58 17.61
CA GLY A 334 -4.36 -10.68 18.48
C GLY A 334 -2.92 -11.18 18.23
N GLN A 335 -1.96 -10.32 17.86
CA GLN A 335 -0.55 -10.72 17.70
C GLN A 335 0.42 -9.76 18.40
N GLY A 336 1.57 -10.29 18.82
CA GLY A 336 2.67 -9.53 19.41
C GLY A 336 3.20 -8.50 18.42
N GLY A 337 3.30 -7.24 18.87
CA GLY A 337 3.64 -6.11 18.01
C GLY A 337 2.61 -4.97 18.01
N GLY A 338 1.60 -4.95 18.88
CA GLY A 338 0.91 -3.74 19.35
C GLY A 338 0.36 -2.76 18.29
N THR A 339 -0.38 -3.23 17.28
CA THR A 339 -1.09 -2.35 16.31
C THR A 339 -2.60 -2.49 16.47
N PHE A 340 -3.35 -1.39 16.43
CA PHE A 340 -4.81 -1.44 16.55
C PHE A 340 -5.49 -2.01 15.30
N ALA A 341 -6.71 -2.54 15.47
CA ALA A 341 -7.62 -2.87 14.37
C ALA A 341 -8.44 -1.62 13.98
N ASN A 342 -8.56 -1.29 12.69
CA ASN A 342 -9.46 -0.23 12.24
C ASN A 342 -10.61 -0.82 11.42
N TYR A 343 -11.84 -0.71 11.91
CA TYR A 343 -13.03 -1.15 11.18
C TYR A 343 -13.75 0.07 10.60
N SER A 344 -13.92 0.12 9.28
CA SER A 344 -14.68 1.15 8.57
C SER A 344 -15.96 0.55 8.02
N VAL A 345 -17.12 1.04 8.45
CA VAL A 345 -18.41 0.39 8.20
C VAL A 345 -19.38 1.36 7.54
N GLY A 346 -20.03 0.93 6.46
CA GLY A 346 -21.23 1.58 5.91
C GLY A 346 -21.17 2.00 4.43
N THR A 347 -20.19 1.54 3.66
CA THR A 347 -20.04 1.89 2.23
C THR A 347 -21.22 1.44 1.35
N LEU A 348 -22.05 0.49 1.79
CA LEU A 348 -23.29 0.10 1.10
C LEU A 348 -24.46 1.07 1.36
N ASN A 349 -24.30 2.06 2.23
CA ASN A 349 -25.34 3.05 2.55
C ASN A 349 -26.66 2.44 3.07
N THR A 350 -26.61 1.24 3.65
CA THR A 350 -27.78 0.54 4.19
C THR A 350 -27.91 0.73 5.71
N ASN A 351 -29.14 0.60 6.21
CA ASN A 351 -29.38 0.56 7.64
C ASN A 351 -29.14 -0.86 8.16
N THR A 352 -28.28 -0.98 9.17
CA THR A 352 -27.89 -2.26 9.78
C THR A 352 -27.84 -2.18 11.30
N ALA A 353 -27.84 -3.36 11.94
CA ALA A 353 -27.78 -3.49 13.39
C ALA A 353 -26.79 -4.58 13.81
N PHE A 354 -25.94 -4.26 14.79
CA PHE A 354 -25.01 -5.17 15.43
C PHE A 354 -25.30 -5.21 16.93
N ALA A 355 -25.82 -6.34 17.40
CA ALA A 355 -26.20 -6.55 18.80
C ALA A 355 -25.08 -7.19 19.65
N GLY A 356 -23.97 -7.55 19.03
CA GLY A 356 -22.86 -8.25 19.65
C GLY A 356 -21.91 -7.36 20.45
N THR A 357 -20.78 -7.94 20.84
CA THR A 357 -19.72 -7.24 21.59
C THR A 357 -18.66 -6.67 20.64
N ILE A 358 -18.19 -5.46 20.89
CA ILE A 358 -16.99 -4.89 20.25
C ILE A 358 -15.94 -4.65 21.34
N ASP A 359 -14.80 -5.34 21.26
CA ASP A 359 -13.77 -5.34 22.31
C ASP A 359 -12.32 -5.43 21.79
N THR A 360 -11.36 -5.53 22.70
CA THR A 360 -9.94 -5.79 22.41
C THR A 360 -9.40 -7.05 23.12
N THR A 361 -10.27 -7.84 23.75
CA THR A 361 -9.88 -8.91 24.69
C THR A 361 -10.30 -10.31 24.25
N SER A 362 -11.26 -10.44 23.34
CA SER A 362 -11.79 -11.75 22.93
C SER A 362 -10.96 -12.43 21.85
N ALA A 363 -10.07 -11.71 21.18
CA ALA A 363 -9.10 -12.33 20.26
C ALA A 363 -8.23 -13.36 21.01
N PRO A 364 -7.91 -14.52 20.39
CA PRO A 364 -7.02 -15.52 21.00
C PRO A 364 -5.70 -14.89 21.46
N ALA A 365 -5.29 -15.18 22.71
CA ALA A 365 -4.19 -14.49 23.38
C ALA A 365 -2.88 -14.52 22.56
N ALA A 366 -2.31 -13.33 22.34
CA ALA A 366 -0.91 -13.21 21.97
C ALA A 366 -0.03 -13.52 23.20
N PRO A 367 1.18 -14.07 23.02
CA PRO A 367 2.13 -14.30 24.12
C PRO A 367 2.71 -13.00 24.75
N ALA A 368 2.13 -11.82 24.52
CA ALA A 368 2.64 -10.53 24.99
C ALA A 368 1.52 -9.62 25.53
N ALA A 369 1.85 -8.79 26.53
CA ALA A 369 0.95 -7.90 27.28
C ALA A 369 0.37 -6.71 26.48
N ASP A 370 0.59 -6.64 25.17
CA ASP A 370 0.17 -5.54 24.28
C ASP A 370 -0.87 -6.05 23.27
N THR A 371 -2.11 -6.29 23.70
CA THR A 371 -3.24 -6.39 22.77
C THR A 371 -3.42 -5.03 22.08
N GLY A 372 -3.47 -5.03 20.75
CA GLY A 372 -3.69 -3.81 19.97
C GLY A 372 -5.07 -3.21 20.27
N GLY A 373 -5.18 -1.87 20.29
CA GLY A 373 -6.47 -1.19 20.45
C GLY A 373 -7.44 -1.46 19.29
N LEU A 374 -8.60 -0.82 19.29
CA LEU A 374 -9.55 -0.87 18.16
C LEU A 374 -10.11 0.52 17.87
N ASN A 375 -10.25 0.82 16.58
CA ASN A 375 -10.92 1.99 16.05
C ASN A 375 -12.16 1.57 15.26
N LEU A 376 -13.23 2.35 15.38
CA LEU A 376 -14.47 2.18 14.66
C LEU A 376 -14.79 3.45 13.87
N THR A 377 -14.93 3.33 12.55
CA THR A 377 -15.29 4.43 11.67
C THR A 377 -16.61 4.13 10.99
N LYS A 378 -17.58 5.02 11.16
CA LYS A 378 -18.85 5.01 10.44
C LYS A 378 -18.74 5.92 9.20
N VAL A 379 -18.97 5.32 8.02
CA VAL A 379 -18.96 5.97 6.69
C VAL A 379 -20.28 5.72 5.96
N GLY A 380 -20.51 6.42 4.86
CA GLY A 380 -21.71 6.29 4.02
C GLY A 380 -22.99 6.77 4.70
N THR A 381 -24.05 6.97 3.91
CA THR A 381 -25.28 7.66 4.33
C THR A 381 -26.23 6.79 5.18
N GLY A 382 -25.97 5.49 5.29
CA GLY A 382 -26.79 4.55 6.06
C GLY A 382 -26.65 4.69 7.58
N THR A 383 -27.46 3.95 8.33
CA THR A 383 -27.41 3.86 9.80
C THR A 383 -26.73 2.58 10.26
N LEU A 384 -25.71 2.67 11.12
CA LEU A 384 -25.21 1.52 11.89
C LEU A 384 -25.76 1.63 13.32
N THR A 385 -26.61 0.68 13.72
CA THR A 385 -27.16 0.60 15.08
C THR A 385 -26.34 -0.36 15.93
N LEU A 386 -25.76 0.12 17.03
CA LEU A 386 -25.08 -0.70 18.03
C LEU A 386 -25.94 -0.80 19.28
N SER A 387 -26.21 -2.03 19.73
CA SER A 387 -27.08 -2.29 20.89
C SER A 387 -26.46 -3.21 21.95
N GLY A 388 -25.27 -3.78 21.66
CA GLY A 388 -24.53 -4.67 22.54
C GLY A 388 -23.46 -3.96 23.38
N THR A 389 -22.44 -4.71 23.80
CA THR A 389 -21.39 -4.22 24.71
C THR A 389 -20.22 -3.63 23.93
N LEU A 390 -19.76 -2.44 24.31
CA LEU A 390 -18.58 -1.78 23.74
C LEU A 390 -17.50 -1.62 24.82
N SER A 391 -16.33 -2.23 24.63
CA SER A 391 -15.23 -2.22 25.62
C SER A 391 -13.84 -2.02 25.00
N TYR A 392 -13.77 -1.47 23.79
CA TYR A 392 -12.54 -1.23 23.04
C TYR A 392 -11.74 0.01 23.50
N GLN A 393 -11.20 -0.03 24.72
CA GLN A 393 -10.39 1.07 25.25
C GLN A 393 -9.04 1.23 24.50
N PRO A 394 -8.44 2.44 24.51
CA PRO A 394 -7.09 2.62 23.99
C PRO A 394 -6.06 1.87 24.83
N ASN A 395 -4.92 1.50 24.25
CA ASN A 395 -3.79 0.90 24.96
C ASN A 395 -2.72 1.93 25.40
N GLY A 396 -1.78 1.48 26.21
CA GLY A 396 -0.69 2.29 26.79
C GLY A 396 0.54 2.53 25.90
N ASN A 397 0.48 2.22 24.60
CA ASN A 397 1.63 2.25 23.71
C ASN A 397 2.27 3.65 23.64
N SER A 398 3.60 3.73 23.64
CA SER A 398 4.34 5.00 23.55
C SER A 398 4.11 5.73 22.23
N ASN A 399 3.83 5.00 21.14
CA ASN A 399 3.40 5.58 19.86
C ASN A 399 1.88 5.83 19.91
N THR A 400 1.48 7.11 19.91
CA THR A 400 0.07 7.52 20.01
C THR A 400 -0.77 7.01 18.86
N SER A 401 -0.20 6.91 17.66
CA SER A 401 -0.80 6.32 16.47
C SER A 401 -0.88 4.79 16.51
N ARG A 402 -0.73 4.16 17.67
CA ARG A 402 -0.93 2.71 17.88
C ARG A 402 -1.87 2.37 19.04
N ARG A 403 -2.44 3.40 19.69
CA ARG A 403 -3.25 3.23 20.90
C ARG A 403 -4.66 2.70 20.64
N GLY A 404 -5.28 3.07 19.52
CA GLY A 404 -6.70 2.78 19.26
C GLY A 404 -7.63 3.66 20.09
N GLY A 405 -8.88 3.21 20.31
CA GLY A 405 -9.86 3.91 21.15
C GLY A 405 -10.51 5.11 20.45
N ILE A 406 -10.60 5.09 19.12
CA ILE A 406 -11.20 6.17 18.33
C ILE A 406 -12.48 5.67 17.66
N THR A 407 -13.58 6.38 17.92
CA THR A 407 -14.85 6.22 17.21
C THR A 407 -15.09 7.45 16.36
N THR A 408 -15.06 7.29 15.03
CA THR A 408 -15.31 8.38 14.09
C THR A 408 -16.66 8.17 13.40
N VAL A 409 -17.49 9.20 13.35
CA VAL A 409 -18.68 9.26 12.51
C VAL A 409 -18.43 10.29 11.43
N SER A 410 -18.09 9.83 10.23
CA SER A 410 -17.74 10.70 9.11
C SER A 410 -18.92 10.99 8.19
N ASP A 411 -19.90 10.07 8.11
CA ASP A 411 -21.11 10.20 7.31
C ASP A 411 -22.22 9.27 7.83
N GLY A 412 -23.46 9.58 7.48
CA GLY A 412 -24.67 8.87 7.91
C GLY A 412 -24.84 8.89 9.44
N VAL A 413 -25.39 7.80 9.99
CA VAL A 413 -25.75 7.73 11.42
C VAL A 413 -25.04 6.56 12.11
N LEU A 414 -24.31 6.84 13.18
CA LEU A 414 -23.97 5.83 14.19
C LEU A 414 -25.00 5.95 15.31
N LYS A 415 -25.90 4.96 15.44
CA LYS A 415 -26.95 4.95 16.44
C LYS A 415 -26.58 4.03 17.60
N LEU A 416 -26.62 4.55 18.82
CA LEU A 416 -26.43 3.78 20.05
C LEU A 416 -27.79 3.55 20.72
N THR A 417 -28.10 2.30 21.04
CA THR A 417 -29.37 1.92 21.70
C THR A 417 -29.13 1.05 22.93
N ASN A 418 -30.17 0.86 23.73
CA ASN A 418 -30.09 0.13 25.01
C ASN A 418 -29.04 0.78 25.92
N SER A 419 -28.02 0.00 26.33
CA SER A 419 -26.91 0.45 27.16
C SER A 419 -25.59 0.57 26.38
N ALA A 420 -25.61 0.52 25.05
CA ALA A 420 -24.39 0.67 24.25
C ALA A 420 -23.80 2.07 24.45
N ALA A 421 -22.57 2.14 24.96
CA ALA A 421 -21.87 3.38 25.24
C ALA A 421 -20.41 3.29 24.80
N ILE A 422 -19.89 4.32 24.13
CA ILE A 422 -18.48 4.33 23.71
C ILE A 422 -17.62 4.47 24.98
N PRO A 423 -16.64 3.57 25.22
CA PRO A 423 -15.90 3.55 26.47
C PRO A 423 -14.95 4.76 26.60
N GLY A 424 -14.68 5.14 27.85
CA GLY A 424 -13.66 6.13 28.21
C GLY A 424 -12.24 5.59 28.05
N GLY A 425 -11.26 6.49 28.19
CA GLY A 425 -9.84 6.19 28.13
C GLY A 425 -9.32 5.38 29.33
N ILE A 426 -8.00 5.27 29.45
CA ILE A 426 -7.31 4.55 30.54
C ILE A 426 -6.22 5.39 31.18
N VAL A 427 -5.89 5.08 32.43
CA VAL A 427 -4.66 5.54 33.09
C VAL A 427 -3.59 4.46 32.87
N HIS A 428 -2.47 4.82 32.25
CA HIS A 428 -1.35 3.91 31.97
C HIS A 428 -0.08 4.36 32.69
N GLY A 429 0.66 3.43 33.31
CA GLY A 429 1.79 3.74 34.19
C GLY A 429 2.85 4.66 33.58
N THR A 430 3.25 4.42 32.33
CA THR A 430 4.29 5.22 31.64
C THR A 430 3.69 6.33 30.76
N ALA A 431 2.48 6.13 30.24
CA ALA A 431 1.87 7.05 29.27
C ALA A 431 0.93 8.08 29.91
N GLY A 432 0.69 7.98 31.23
CA GLY A 432 -0.26 8.80 31.95
C GLY A 432 -1.70 8.57 31.48
N ASN A 433 -2.47 9.65 31.41
CA ASN A 433 -3.85 9.63 30.94
C ASN A 433 -3.89 9.44 29.42
N VAL A 434 -4.50 8.34 28.97
CA VAL A 434 -4.72 8.04 27.55
C VAL A 434 -6.20 8.21 27.24
N LEU A 435 -6.54 9.18 26.38
CA LEU A 435 -7.92 9.50 26.05
C LEU A 435 -8.51 8.54 25.01
N SER A 436 -9.80 8.21 25.17
CA SER A 436 -10.68 7.69 24.11
C SER A 436 -11.30 8.86 23.35
N THR A 437 -11.55 8.72 22.05
CA THR A 437 -12.02 9.82 21.19
C THR A 437 -13.32 9.48 20.47
N VAL A 438 -14.31 10.36 20.59
CA VAL A 438 -15.53 10.38 19.78
C VAL A 438 -15.43 11.56 18.83
N ASN A 439 -15.17 11.28 17.56
CA ASN A 439 -15.00 12.27 16.50
C ASN A 439 -16.24 12.30 15.60
N VAL A 440 -17.08 13.32 15.73
CA VAL A 440 -18.29 13.47 14.91
C VAL A 440 -18.02 14.52 13.85
N VAL A 441 -17.79 14.09 12.61
CA VAL A 441 -17.40 14.96 11.49
C VAL A 441 -18.62 15.19 10.60
N SER A 442 -18.89 16.45 10.24
CA SER A 442 -19.98 16.78 9.30
C SER A 442 -19.74 16.11 7.94
N PRO A 443 -20.76 15.45 7.34
CA PRO A 443 -22.18 15.46 7.70
C PRO A 443 -22.65 14.35 8.67
N GLY A 444 -21.74 13.57 9.24
CA GLY A 444 -22.02 12.46 10.15
C GLY A 444 -22.82 12.83 11.41
N THR A 445 -23.60 11.85 11.88
CA THR A 445 -24.48 11.97 13.06
C THR A 445 -24.25 10.85 14.07
N LEU A 446 -23.96 11.20 15.32
CA LEU A 446 -24.04 10.28 16.46
C LEU A 446 -25.44 10.36 17.08
N ASP A 447 -26.24 9.32 16.94
CA ASP A 447 -27.59 9.27 17.50
C ASP A 447 -27.61 8.43 18.80
N VAL A 448 -27.76 9.12 19.93
CA VAL A 448 -27.90 8.53 21.28
C VAL A 448 -29.34 8.56 21.79
N SER A 449 -30.32 8.91 20.94
CA SER A 449 -31.74 9.00 21.34
C SER A 449 -32.35 7.67 21.78
N GLY A 450 -31.75 6.54 21.40
CA GLY A 450 -32.17 5.20 21.80
C GLY A 450 -31.49 4.66 23.06
N TYR A 451 -30.60 5.42 23.70
CA TYR A 451 -29.95 5.03 24.94
C TYR A 451 -30.96 5.05 26.10
N THR A 452 -31.07 3.94 26.84
CA THR A 452 -32.11 3.75 27.87
C THR A 452 -31.57 3.68 29.30
N ALA A 453 -30.26 3.65 29.49
CA ALA A 453 -29.63 3.57 30.81
C ALA A 453 -29.46 4.94 31.50
N GLY A 454 -30.20 5.97 31.06
CA GLY A 454 -30.14 7.34 31.58
C GLY A 454 -29.96 8.38 30.47
N ALA A 455 -29.46 9.56 30.83
CA ALA A 455 -28.90 10.47 29.82
C ALA A 455 -27.57 9.90 29.31
N TYR A 456 -27.30 9.99 28.01
CA TYR A 456 -25.99 9.61 27.50
C TYR A 456 -24.95 10.62 28.01
N SER A 457 -24.00 10.16 28.81
CA SER A 457 -22.99 10.99 29.45
C SER A 457 -21.59 10.74 28.89
N THR A 458 -20.77 11.78 28.77
CA THR A 458 -19.33 11.61 28.56
C THR A 458 -18.69 10.86 29.72
N ALA A 459 -17.77 9.94 29.41
CA ALA A 459 -17.03 9.20 30.43
C ALA A 459 -15.71 9.91 30.82
N ALA A 460 -15.16 9.53 31.98
CA ALA A 460 -13.80 9.89 32.36
C ALA A 460 -12.79 9.54 31.24
N LEU A 461 -11.83 10.43 30.99
CA LEU A 461 -10.81 10.25 29.94
C LEU A 461 -11.39 10.03 28.54
N GLN A 462 -12.62 10.47 28.27
CA GLN A 462 -13.19 10.56 26.93
C GLN A 462 -13.04 12.00 26.41
N GLN A 463 -12.81 12.16 25.12
CA GLN A 463 -12.96 13.45 24.45
C GLN A 463 -13.98 13.34 23.31
N VAL A 464 -14.80 14.37 23.16
CA VAL A 464 -15.77 14.52 22.09
C VAL A 464 -15.40 15.73 21.26
N ILE A 465 -15.21 15.50 19.97
CA ILE A 465 -14.67 16.48 19.02
C ILE A 465 -15.46 16.51 17.71
N GLY A 466 -15.07 17.41 16.83
CA GLY A 466 -15.58 17.52 15.47
C GLY A 466 -16.69 18.55 15.32
N ASN A 467 -17.31 18.57 14.14
CA ASN A 467 -18.26 19.58 13.71
C ASN A 467 -19.60 19.00 13.17
N GLY A 468 -19.85 17.72 13.43
CA GLY A 468 -21.06 17.02 13.00
C GLY A 468 -22.25 17.22 13.94
N THR A 469 -23.17 16.26 13.95
CA THR A 469 -24.41 16.33 14.74
C THR A 469 -24.52 15.21 15.77
N ILE A 470 -24.96 15.54 16.98
CA ILE A 470 -25.33 14.61 18.03
C ILE A 470 -26.84 14.70 18.26
N VAL A 471 -27.54 13.57 18.20
CA VAL A 471 -29.00 13.48 18.38
C VAL A 471 -29.32 12.73 19.67
N GLY A 472 -30.34 13.17 20.40
CA GLY A 472 -30.70 12.65 21.73
C GLY A 472 -30.19 13.54 22.87
N ASN A 473 -30.79 13.40 24.05
CA ASN A 473 -30.37 14.16 25.23
C ASN A 473 -28.97 13.75 25.65
N TYR A 474 -28.08 14.73 25.78
CA TYR A 474 -26.66 14.52 26.02
C TYR A 474 -26.21 15.26 27.28
N ASN A 475 -25.39 14.63 28.09
CA ASN A 475 -24.79 15.23 29.29
C ASN A 475 -23.26 15.23 29.18
N HIS A 476 -22.64 16.39 29.25
CA HIS A 476 -21.20 16.51 29.45
C HIS A 476 -20.91 16.42 30.95
N ASP A 477 -20.49 15.24 31.41
CA ASP A 477 -20.27 14.94 32.83
C ASP A 477 -18.77 15.02 33.19
N GLU A 478 -17.97 14.22 32.50
CA GLU A 478 -16.51 14.14 32.65
C GLU A 478 -15.80 14.30 31.31
N GLY A 479 -14.46 14.22 31.32
CA GLY A 479 -13.66 14.25 30.09
C GLY A 479 -13.61 15.63 29.42
N PHE A 480 -13.52 15.65 28.09
CA PHE A 480 -13.36 16.86 27.28
C PHE A 480 -14.46 16.97 26.22
N LEU A 481 -15.06 18.16 26.09
CA LEU A 481 -15.88 18.57 24.96
C LEU A 481 -15.12 19.66 24.20
N ARG A 482 -14.74 19.40 22.95
CA ARG A 482 -13.93 20.31 22.12
C ARG A 482 -14.58 20.49 20.74
N PRO A 483 -15.54 21.41 20.60
CA PRO A 483 -16.20 21.65 19.32
C PRO A 483 -15.17 21.96 18.23
N GLY A 484 -15.40 21.57 16.99
CA GLY A 484 -14.50 21.96 15.88
C GLY A 484 -13.17 21.20 15.79
N ASN A 485 -12.57 20.83 16.93
CA ASN A 485 -11.30 20.11 16.96
C ASN A 485 -11.33 18.86 16.08
N THR A 486 -10.18 18.55 15.49
CA THR A 486 -10.02 17.41 14.58
C THR A 486 -8.95 16.45 15.08
N ILE A 487 -8.86 15.27 14.48
CA ILE A 487 -7.72 14.37 14.62
C ILE A 487 -7.12 14.11 13.25
N THR A 488 -5.80 13.98 13.18
CA THR A 488 -5.09 13.57 11.97
C THR A 488 -4.85 12.06 12.01
N GLY A 489 -5.44 11.34 11.06
CA GLY A 489 -5.33 9.89 10.97
C GLY A 489 -5.85 9.19 12.23
N THR A 490 -5.01 8.35 12.84
CA THR A 490 -5.38 7.52 14.01
C THR A 490 -4.72 7.99 15.30
N ASN A 491 -4.26 9.24 15.34
CA ASN A 491 -3.74 9.87 16.55
C ASN A 491 -4.93 10.36 17.40
N PRO A 492 -5.11 9.88 18.64
CA PRO A 492 -6.20 10.37 19.50
C PRO A 492 -5.94 11.79 20.02
N LEU A 493 -4.77 12.41 19.78
CA LEU A 493 -4.55 13.79 20.18
C LEU A 493 -5.31 14.75 19.26
N ALA A 494 -6.24 15.52 19.83
CA ALA A 494 -7.02 16.50 19.11
C ALA A 494 -6.17 17.72 18.73
N ASN A 495 -6.31 18.15 17.47
CA ASN A 495 -5.76 19.40 16.94
C ASN A 495 -6.79 20.51 17.11
N ALA A 496 -6.33 21.65 17.63
CA ALA A 496 -7.16 22.84 17.82
C ALA A 496 -7.55 23.44 16.46
N VAL A 497 -8.85 23.49 16.17
CA VAL A 497 -9.45 24.03 14.95
C VAL A 497 -10.83 24.58 15.31
N GLY A 498 -11.08 25.86 14.99
CA GLY A 498 -12.38 26.48 15.20
C GLY A 498 -13.50 25.79 14.40
N GLY A 499 -14.62 25.46 15.06
CA GLY A 499 -15.79 24.90 14.38
C GLY A 499 -17.05 24.71 15.24
N THR A 500 -18.15 24.37 14.58
CA THR A 500 -19.45 24.21 15.24
C THR A 500 -19.80 22.75 15.46
N LEU A 501 -19.97 22.32 16.72
CA LEU A 501 -20.54 21.01 17.05
C LEU A 501 -22.04 21.15 17.37
N ASN A 502 -22.87 20.31 16.74
CA ASN A 502 -24.32 20.44 16.80
C ASN A 502 -24.93 19.39 17.72
N PHE A 503 -25.86 19.80 18.58
CA PHE A 503 -26.73 18.96 19.39
C PHE A 503 -28.19 19.21 19.00
N ALA A 504 -28.85 18.21 18.43
CA ALA A 504 -30.25 18.33 17.98
C ALA A 504 -31.27 18.40 19.13
N ASN A 505 -30.83 18.06 20.35
CA ASN A 505 -31.62 18.02 21.58
C ASN A 505 -30.87 18.73 22.72
N THR A 506 -31.31 18.53 23.96
CA THR A 506 -30.76 19.20 25.14
C THR A 506 -29.34 18.74 25.46
N LEU A 507 -28.42 19.70 25.62
CA LEU A 507 -27.09 19.50 26.19
C LEU A 507 -27.07 19.93 27.68
N SER A 508 -26.63 19.05 28.58
CA SER A 508 -26.48 19.35 30.02
C SER A 508 -25.01 19.31 30.44
N PHE A 509 -24.65 20.01 31.53
CA PHE A 509 -23.28 20.09 32.06
C PHE A 509 -23.19 19.64 33.53
N ALA A 510 -23.82 18.53 33.88
CA ALA A 510 -24.07 18.17 35.29
C ALA A 510 -22.79 17.90 36.12
N GLY A 511 -21.65 17.63 35.48
CA GLY A 511 -20.40 17.24 36.15
C GLY A 511 -19.30 18.32 36.18
N SER A 512 -18.05 17.85 36.17
CA SER A 512 -16.82 18.66 36.26
C SER A 512 -15.91 18.56 35.03
N GLY A 513 -16.43 17.96 33.96
CA GLY A 513 -15.75 17.86 32.67
C GLY A 513 -15.32 19.21 32.13
N THR A 514 -14.34 19.18 31.23
CA THR A 514 -13.76 20.37 30.61
C THR A 514 -14.45 20.64 29.28
N VAL A 515 -14.86 21.88 29.05
CA VAL A 515 -15.26 22.37 27.71
C VAL A 515 -14.15 23.29 27.24
N GLN A 516 -13.49 22.90 26.16
CA GLN A 516 -12.40 23.67 25.58
C GLN A 516 -12.88 24.34 24.31
N PHE A 517 -12.69 25.66 24.21
CA PHE A 517 -13.06 26.46 23.05
C PHE A 517 -11.83 27.04 22.37
N ASP A 518 -11.75 26.86 21.07
CA ASP A 518 -10.78 27.47 20.19
C ASP A 518 -11.31 28.82 19.70
N LEU A 519 -10.62 29.90 20.06
CA LEU A 519 -11.01 31.27 19.73
C LEU A 519 -9.94 31.96 18.89
N THR A 520 -10.35 32.64 17.84
CA THR A 520 -9.51 33.53 17.03
C THR A 520 -9.65 34.98 17.50
N PRO A 521 -8.76 35.90 17.11
CA PRO A 521 -8.95 37.34 17.34
C PRO A 521 -10.21 37.93 16.69
N ASN A 522 -10.89 37.21 15.80
CA ASN A 522 -12.10 37.66 15.12
C ASN A 522 -13.34 37.13 15.86
N THR A 523 -14.09 38.01 16.51
CA THR A 523 -15.30 37.64 17.26
C THR A 523 -16.42 37.04 16.39
N ALA A 524 -16.38 37.23 15.07
CA ALA A 524 -17.48 36.86 14.17
C ALA A 524 -17.29 35.50 13.47
N SER A 525 -16.08 34.95 13.39
CA SER A 525 -15.82 33.74 12.59
C SER A 525 -14.56 33.01 13.03
N GLY A 526 -14.49 31.71 12.72
CA GLY A 526 -13.31 30.89 13.01
C GLY A 526 -13.18 30.46 14.47
N ASN A 527 -14.23 30.68 15.27
CA ASN A 527 -14.30 30.29 16.67
C ASN A 527 -15.14 29.02 16.82
N ASP A 528 -14.90 28.31 17.91
CA ASP A 528 -15.76 27.22 18.33
C ASP A 528 -17.16 27.69 18.72
N LEU A 529 -18.14 26.85 18.40
CA LEU A 529 -19.54 27.07 18.75
C LEU A 529 -20.21 25.73 19.12
N LEU A 530 -20.92 25.72 20.25
CA LEU A 530 -21.93 24.71 20.55
C LEU A 530 -23.28 25.18 20.02
N GLN A 531 -23.79 24.52 18.97
CA GLN A 531 -25.13 24.76 18.47
C GLN A 531 -26.08 23.73 19.08
N VAL A 532 -27.08 24.15 19.85
CA VAL A 532 -27.93 23.22 20.63
C VAL A 532 -29.42 23.50 20.44
N ASN A 533 -30.27 22.55 20.83
CA ASN A 533 -31.72 22.72 20.91
C ASN A 533 -32.21 22.70 22.36
N GLY A 534 -31.65 23.62 23.15
CA GLY A 534 -31.78 23.67 24.60
C GLY A 534 -30.46 23.30 25.29
N ALA A 535 -30.14 24.01 26.37
CA ALA A 535 -29.09 23.59 27.28
C ALA A 535 -29.48 23.83 28.74
N ASN A 536 -28.98 22.94 29.59
CA ASN A 536 -29.05 23.07 31.04
C ASN A 536 -27.65 23.38 31.58
N LEU A 537 -27.46 24.63 32.01
CA LEU A 537 -26.17 25.14 32.48
C LEU A 537 -25.87 24.79 33.94
N THR A 538 -26.71 23.99 34.61
CA THR A 538 -26.41 23.53 35.98
C THR A 538 -25.17 22.64 36.01
N GLY A 539 -24.28 22.88 36.97
CA GLY A 539 -23.08 22.07 37.23
C GLY A 539 -21.85 22.93 37.48
N SER A 540 -20.67 22.32 37.37
CA SER A 540 -19.38 22.99 37.59
C SER A 540 -18.31 22.56 36.58
N PRO A 541 -18.55 22.72 35.27
CA PRO A 541 -17.53 22.43 34.26
C PRO A 541 -16.37 23.42 34.34
N ASN A 542 -15.21 22.97 33.85
CA ASN A 542 -14.07 23.84 33.57
C ASN A 542 -14.17 24.38 32.14
N ILE A 543 -14.04 25.69 31.97
CA ILE A 543 -14.00 26.32 30.64
C ILE A 543 -12.56 26.72 30.34
N GLU A 544 -11.99 26.07 29.33
CA GLU A 544 -10.64 26.31 28.84
C GLU A 544 -10.68 26.96 27.45
N PHE A 545 -9.61 27.67 27.09
CA PHE A 545 -9.49 28.29 25.78
C PHE A 545 -8.15 27.94 25.14
N ASN A 546 -8.18 27.59 23.85
CA ASN A 546 -7.02 27.71 22.97
C ASN A 546 -7.20 28.95 22.10
N PHE A 547 -6.11 29.67 21.87
CA PHE A 547 -6.15 30.90 21.08
C PHE A 547 -5.51 30.69 19.71
N LEU A 548 -6.34 30.67 18.67
CA LEU A 548 -5.98 30.46 17.28
C LEU A 548 -5.64 31.82 16.62
N GLY A 549 -4.36 32.18 16.57
CA GLY A 549 -3.95 33.46 15.96
C GLY A 549 -3.69 34.60 16.96
N GLY A 550 -3.46 34.27 18.23
CA GLY A 550 -3.25 35.23 19.31
C GLY A 550 -4.47 35.37 20.22
N VAL A 551 -4.27 35.97 21.39
CA VAL A 551 -5.32 36.03 22.41
C VAL A 551 -6.44 37.00 21.97
N PRO A 552 -7.70 36.57 21.99
CA PRO A 552 -8.85 37.35 21.56
C PRO A 552 -9.16 38.53 22.49
N SER A 553 -9.83 39.54 21.96
CA SER A 553 -10.58 40.53 22.76
C SER A 553 -11.98 40.71 22.19
N GLY A 554 -12.93 41.13 23.02
CA GLY A 554 -14.33 41.30 22.64
C GLY A 554 -15.24 40.18 23.18
N THR A 555 -16.46 40.14 22.65
CA THR A 555 -17.50 39.19 23.07
C THR A 555 -17.66 38.09 22.03
N TYR A 556 -17.54 36.83 22.47
CA TYR A 556 -17.63 35.62 21.65
C TYR A 556 -18.86 34.81 22.07
N THR A 557 -19.57 34.26 21.10
CA THR A 557 -20.67 33.32 21.38
C THR A 557 -20.11 31.91 21.48
N LEU A 558 -20.22 31.30 22.66
CA LEU A 558 -19.75 29.93 22.93
C LEU A 558 -20.85 28.90 22.69
N LEU A 559 -22.09 29.26 22.99
CA LEU A 559 -23.25 28.40 22.79
C LEU A 559 -24.43 29.20 22.24
N ASN A 560 -25.06 28.66 21.20
CA ASN A 560 -26.27 29.17 20.59
C ASN A 560 -27.38 28.11 20.66
N SER A 561 -28.52 28.46 21.24
CA SER A 561 -29.64 27.55 21.44
C SER A 561 -30.89 27.98 20.68
N THR A 562 -31.60 27.04 20.06
CA THR A 562 -32.91 27.31 19.42
C THR A 562 -34.04 27.48 20.43
N THR A 563 -33.88 27.02 21.67
CA THR A 563 -34.81 27.23 22.79
C THR A 563 -34.10 27.92 23.98
N PRO A 564 -34.82 28.56 24.92
CA PRO A 564 -34.18 29.27 26.02
C PRO A 564 -33.28 28.38 26.89
N LEU A 565 -32.13 28.93 27.29
CA LEU A 565 -31.18 28.30 28.21
C LEU A 565 -31.79 28.21 29.63
N THR A 566 -31.56 27.09 30.31
CA THR A 566 -32.00 26.85 31.69
C THR A 566 -30.80 26.72 32.63
N GLY A 567 -31.00 26.95 33.94
CA GLY A 567 -29.89 27.00 34.91
C GLY A 567 -29.12 28.34 34.89
N ASN A 568 -27.90 28.34 35.43
CA ASN A 568 -26.97 29.49 35.41
C ASN A 568 -25.51 29.02 35.47
N THR A 569 -24.56 29.91 35.17
CA THR A 569 -23.11 29.63 35.12
C THR A 569 -22.36 29.90 36.44
N ALA A 570 -23.05 30.07 37.58
CA ALA A 570 -22.39 30.47 38.83
C ALA A 570 -21.39 29.43 39.37
N GLY A 571 -21.57 28.14 39.02
CA GLY A 571 -20.67 27.06 39.38
C GLY A 571 -19.54 26.81 38.36
N TRP A 572 -19.54 27.51 37.22
CA TRP A 572 -18.59 27.26 36.13
C TRP A 572 -17.24 27.90 36.47
N ASN A 573 -16.16 27.16 36.24
CA ASN A 573 -14.81 27.63 36.48
C ASN A 573 -14.16 28.08 35.16
N ILE A 574 -13.78 29.36 35.07
CA ILE A 574 -13.08 29.91 33.90
C ILE A 574 -11.58 29.77 34.13
N VAL A 575 -10.92 28.90 33.36
CA VAL A 575 -9.47 28.68 33.45
C VAL A 575 -8.76 29.77 32.63
N TRP A 576 -8.39 30.87 33.29
CA TRP A 576 -7.74 32.02 32.65
C TRP A 576 -6.22 32.02 32.84
N ALA A 577 -5.50 31.90 31.73
CA ALA A 577 -4.04 31.86 31.68
C ALA A 577 -3.39 33.15 31.12
N GLY A 578 -4.21 34.11 30.66
CA GLY A 578 -3.75 35.41 30.17
C GLY A 578 -3.51 36.42 31.28
N ARG A 579 -2.92 37.57 30.94
CA ARG A 579 -2.72 38.68 31.89
C ARG A 579 -4.08 39.32 32.22
N GLY A 580 -4.17 40.07 33.33
CA GLY A 580 -5.36 40.85 33.68
C GLY A 580 -6.52 40.04 34.27
N THR A 581 -7.72 40.61 34.26
CA THR A 581 -8.93 39.98 34.82
C THR A 581 -9.43 38.84 33.95
N ALA A 582 -9.86 37.75 34.57
CA ALA A 582 -10.48 36.62 33.87
C ALA A 582 -11.72 37.06 33.05
N PRO A 583 -11.97 36.43 31.89
CA PRO A 583 -13.17 36.66 31.10
C PRO A 583 -14.45 36.42 31.90
N THR A 584 -15.54 37.05 31.49
CA THR A 584 -16.85 36.88 32.14
C THR A 584 -17.85 36.20 31.21
N LEU A 585 -18.63 35.28 31.78
CA LEU A 585 -19.75 34.64 31.08
C LEU A 585 -21.01 35.48 31.24
N THR A 586 -21.73 35.66 30.15
CA THR A 586 -23.05 36.32 30.13
C THR A 586 -24.06 35.43 29.43
N GLN A 587 -25.12 35.09 30.15
CA GLN A 587 -26.26 34.36 29.61
C GLN A 587 -27.33 35.36 29.15
N THR A 588 -27.75 35.24 27.90
CA THR A 588 -29.01 35.81 27.40
C THR A 588 -29.98 34.67 27.10
N SER A 589 -31.24 34.95 26.78
CA SER A 589 -32.29 33.92 26.56
C SER A 589 -31.75 32.67 25.85
N ASN A 590 -31.09 32.84 24.70
CA ASN A 590 -30.68 31.74 23.84
C ASN A 590 -29.16 31.63 23.65
N LEU A 591 -28.38 32.59 24.15
CA LEU A 591 -26.93 32.65 23.93
C LEU A 591 -26.17 32.60 25.25
N LEU A 592 -25.09 31.82 25.27
CA LEU A 592 -24.02 31.96 26.24
C LEU A 592 -22.83 32.63 25.55
N ASN A 593 -22.50 33.82 26.02
CA ASN A 593 -21.35 34.57 25.52
C ASN A 593 -20.24 34.65 26.57
N ILE A 594 -19.00 34.78 26.09
CA ILE A 594 -17.85 35.14 26.91
C ILE A 594 -17.31 36.49 26.46
N THR A 595 -17.00 37.37 27.42
CA THR A 595 -16.38 38.66 27.14
C THR A 595 -14.94 38.65 27.64
N VAL A 596 -14.00 38.81 26.72
CA VAL A 596 -12.57 38.97 26.99
C VAL A 596 -12.24 40.46 26.90
N SER A 597 -11.72 41.02 27.98
CA SER A 597 -11.40 42.46 28.06
C SER A 597 -10.25 42.83 27.12
N ALA A 598 -10.31 44.02 26.51
CA ALA A 598 -9.22 44.52 25.69
C ALA A 598 -7.99 44.88 26.56
N GLY A 599 -6.82 44.35 26.21
CA GLY A 599 -5.53 44.92 26.65
C GLY A 599 -4.79 44.23 27.79
N ALA A 600 -4.61 42.91 27.76
CA ALA A 600 -3.71 42.25 28.71
C ALA A 600 -2.59 41.46 28.00
N PHE A 601 -1.76 42.17 27.24
CA PHE A 601 -0.52 41.63 26.70
C PHE A 601 0.65 42.42 27.27
N GLY A 602 1.70 41.72 27.67
CA GLY A 602 2.99 42.28 28.04
C GLY A 602 4.06 41.90 27.02
N ALA A 603 5.13 42.68 26.99
CA ALA A 603 6.40 42.23 26.45
C ALA A 603 7.29 41.90 27.65
N VAL A 604 7.87 40.70 27.66
CA VAL A 604 8.71 40.24 28.77
C VAL A 604 10.06 39.73 28.27
N SER A 605 11.12 40.03 29.01
CA SER A 605 12.47 39.52 28.77
C SER A 605 12.86 38.49 29.83
N TRP A 606 13.53 37.42 29.42
CA TRP A 606 13.98 36.37 30.33
C TRP A 606 15.06 36.89 31.29
N ASN A 607 14.90 36.64 32.59
CA ASN A 607 15.83 37.03 33.65
C ASN A 607 16.40 35.81 34.39
N GLY A 608 15.55 34.81 34.71
CA GLY A 608 16.00 33.56 35.34
C GLY A 608 16.52 33.71 36.79
N ASN A 609 16.19 34.81 37.49
CA ASN A 609 16.63 35.05 38.87
C ASN A 609 16.04 34.07 39.89
N ASN A 610 14.88 33.47 39.60
CA ASN A 610 14.16 32.56 40.50
C ASN A 610 14.14 31.12 39.96
N GLY A 611 15.21 30.73 39.27
CA GLY A 611 15.40 29.39 38.70
C GLY A 611 15.26 29.37 37.18
N THR A 612 14.98 28.20 36.63
CA THR A 612 14.98 27.94 35.18
C THR A 612 13.58 27.81 34.58
N ALA A 613 12.51 27.80 35.37
CA ALA A 613 11.17 27.51 34.87
C ALA A 613 10.61 28.62 33.96
N TRP A 614 10.18 28.24 32.76
CA TRP A 614 9.22 28.98 31.94
C TRP A 614 7.85 28.34 32.12
N ASP A 615 7.07 28.94 33.00
CA ASP A 615 5.74 28.49 33.37
C ASP A 615 4.72 29.63 33.28
N VAL A 616 3.44 29.30 33.39
CA VAL A 616 2.34 30.23 33.14
C VAL A 616 1.82 30.78 34.47
N ASN A 617 1.93 32.10 34.66
CA ASN A 617 1.42 32.85 35.81
C ASN A 617 1.92 32.36 37.20
N THR A 618 3.07 31.69 37.26
CA THR A 618 3.62 31.16 38.52
C THR A 618 4.93 31.81 38.90
N THR A 619 6.04 31.58 38.17
CA THR A 619 7.36 32.05 38.59
C THR A 619 7.72 33.42 38.02
N THR A 620 8.38 34.23 38.83
CA THR A 620 8.83 35.57 38.47
C THR A 620 10.21 35.56 37.82
N ASN A 621 10.37 34.78 36.75
CA ASN A 621 11.62 34.63 35.98
C ASN A 621 11.75 35.62 34.82
N TRP A 622 10.84 36.58 34.72
CA TRP A 622 10.73 37.52 33.61
C TRP A 622 10.90 38.96 34.08
N VAL A 623 11.22 39.87 33.15
CA VAL A 623 11.18 41.32 33.34
C VAL A 623 10.14 41.88 32.40
N ASN A 624 9.24 42.71 32.90
CA ASN A 624 8.27 43.41 32.06
C ASN A 624 8.96 44.58 31.36
N ASN A 625 9.02 44.55 30.02
CA ASN A 625 9.72 45.53 29.21
C ASN A 625 9.01 46.90 29.16
N THR A 626 7.82 47.02 29.74
CA THR A 626 7.07 48.29 29.82
C THR A 626 7.27 48.97 31.16
N THR A 627 7.41 48.19 32.24
CA THR A 627 7.48 48.70 33.62
C THR A 627 8.85 48.52 34.26
N ASP A 628 9.77 47.81 33.61
CA ASP A 628 11.13 47.51 34.05
C ASP A 628 11.21 46.84 35.44
N VAL A 629 10.18 46.06 35.78
CA VAL A 629 10.12 45.29 37.03
C VAL A 629 10.07 43.80 36.76
N GLN A 630 10.47 43.03 37.78
CA GLN A 630 10.35 41.59 37.75
C GLN A 630 8.88 41.17 37.63
N ASP A 631 8.61 40.24 36.73
CA ASP A 631 7.27 39.81 36.31
C ASP A 631 7.26 38.29 36.02
N LYS A 632 6.07 37.80 35.67
CA LYS A 632 5.81 36.42 35.23
C LYS A 632 5.48 36.40 33.73
N TYR A 633 5.49 35.21 33.15
CA TYR A 633 4.92 34.99 31.83
C TYR A 633 3.42 34.71 31.92
N PHE A 634 2.65 35.35 31.05
CA PHE A 634 1.24 35.05 30.81
C PHE A 634 1.04 34.65 29.35
N GLN A 635 0.05 33.80 29.06
CA GLN A 635 -0.23 33.43 27.67
C GLN A 635 -0.52 34.68 26.83
N GLY A 636 0.05 34.72 25.62
CA GLY A 636 -0.02 35.87 24.71
C GLY A 636 1.06 36.93 24.90
N ASP A 637 1.85 36.89 25.98
CA ASP A 637 2.99 37.81 26.13
C ASP A 637 4.00 37.60 24.99
N THR A 638 4.66 38.67 24.53
CA THR A 638 5.83 38.56 23.67
C THR A 638 7.05 38.26 24.55
N VAL A 639 7.82 37.22 24.22
CA VAL A 639 8.97 36.79 25.02
C VAL A 639 10.29 37.06 24.31
N THR A 640 11.26 37.63 25.04
CA THR A 640 12.60 37.94 24.52
C THR A 640 13.69 37.27 25.35
N PHE A 641 14.64 36.60 24.70
CA PHE A 641 15.87 36.09 25.29
C PHE A 641 17.05 36.90 24.72
N ALA A 642 17.69 37.72 25.55
CA ALA A 642 18.75 38.64 25.11
C ALA A 642 19.98 38.58 26.05
N ASP A 643 21.10 39.20 25.66
CA ASP A 643 22.30 39.27 26.50
C ASP A 643 22.11 40.19 27.72
N ALA A 644 21.15 41.12 27.66
CA ALA A 644 20.79 42.03 28.75
C ALA A 644 19.34 42.50 28.62
N HIS A 645 18.77 42.96 29.74
CA HIS A 645 17.51 43.68 29.87
C HIS A 645 17.66 44.80 30.92
N ASP A 646 16.64 45.62 31.16
CA ASP A 646 16.77 46.81 32.03
C ASP A 646 17.18 46.53 33.49
N LEU A 647 16.91 45.31 33.99
CA LEU A 647 17.40 44.86 35.31
C LEU A 647 18.80 44.20 35.31
N GLY A 648 19.51 44.17 34.18
CA GLY A 648 20.86 43.59 34.06
C GLY A 648 20.98 42.40 33.10
N VAL A 649 21.94 41.51 33.37
CA VAL A 649 22.21 40.30 32.56
C VAL A 649 21.41 39.12 33.14
N PRO A 650 20.83 38.25 32.31
CA PRO A 650 20.08 37.08 32.80
C PRO A 650 20.92 36.15 33.67
N ALA A 651 20.38 35.73 34.82
CA ALA A 651 21.07 34.93 35.82
C ALA A 651 21.17 33.44 35.48
N ALA A 652 20.27 32.94 34.63
CA ALA A 652 20.30 31.57 34.10
C ALA A 652 19.96 31.60 32.61
N THR A 653 20.65 30.81 31.79
CA THR A 653 20.36 30.69 30.35
C THR A 653 19.79 29.33 29.95
N THR A 654 19.66 28.41 30.92
CA THR A 654 18.83 27.21 30.79
C THR A 654 17.39 27.56 31.17
N VAL A 655 16.47 27.20 30.30
CA VAL A 655 15.03 27.48 30.38
C VAL A 655 14.30 26.14 30.34
N THR A 656 13.72 25.75 31.47
CA THR A 656 12.92 24.54 31.64
C THR A 656 11.47 24.84 31.27
N LEU A 657 11.01 24.28 30.15
CA LEU A 657 9.66 24.40 29.64
C LEU A 657 8.94 23.06 29.78
N ASP A 658 8.20 22.87 30.87
CA ASP A 658 7.45 21.62 31.15
C ASP A 658 5.94 21.75 30.88
N VAL A 659 5.48 22.95 30.48
CA VAL A 659 4.09 23.26 30.16
C VAL A 659 3.95 23.74 28.72
N ALA A 660 2.72 23.76 28.19
CA ALA A 660 2.44 24.37 26.89
C ALA A 660 2.32 25.90 27.01
N VAL A 661 3.03 26.64 26.16
CA VAL A 661 3.01 28.12 26.12
C VAL A 661 2.60 28.64 24.74
N THR A 662 1.80 29.70 24.71
CA THR A 662 1.30 30.39 23.50
C THR A 662 1.69 31.87 23.49
N PRO A 663 3.00 32.20 23.46
CA PRO A 663 3.43 33.59 23.36
C PRO A 663 3.01 34.20 22.02
N SER A 664 2.84 35.51 21.94
CA SER A 664 2.54 36.17 20.66
C SER A 664 3.73 36.13 19.69
N ALA A 665 4.95 36.15 20.23
CA ALA A 665 6.20 35.93 19.51
C ALA A 665 7.32 35.51 20.48
N VAL A 666 8.28 34.74 19.97
CA VAL A 666 9.53 34.40 20.66
C VAL A 666 10.69 35.03 19.90
N VAL A 667 11.42 35.93 20.55
CA VAL A 667 12.61 36.57 20.00
C VAL A 667 13.84 36.13 20.78
N VAL A 668 14.83 35.57 20.10
CA VAL A 668 16.11 35.20 20.69
C VAL A 668 17.19 36.08 20.06
N ASN A 669 17.65 37.08 20.81
CA ASN A 669 18.63 38.08 20.39
C ASN A 669 19.88 38.03 21.26
N ASN A 670 20.69 36.99 21.06
CA ASN A 670 21.88 36.72 21.84
C ASN A 670 23.13 36.71 20.96
N THR A 671 24.21 37.30 21.48
CA THR A 671 25.54 37.36 20.86
C THR A 671 26.58 36.73 21.79
N ALA A 672 26.51 37.04 23.09
CA ALA A 672 27.46 36.55 24.09
C ALA A 672 26.95 35.32 24.87
N LEU A 673 25.66 35.30 25.22
CA LEU A 673 25.04 34.19 25.95
C LEU A 673 24.61 33.08 25.00
N SER A 674 24.41 31.88 25.54
CA SER A 674 23.78 30.75 24.85
C SER A 674 22.58 30.27 25.64
N TYR A 675 21.41 30.23 24.99
CA TYR A 675 20.15 29.84 25.62
C TYR A 675 19.82 28.39 25.31
N SER A 676 19.33 27.66 26.31
CA SER A 676 18.88 26.28 26.16
C SER A 676 17.44 26.13 26.65
N ILE A 677 16.50 25.91 25.73
CA ILE A 677 15.09 25.65 26.02
C ILE A 677 14.85 24.13 25.92
N THR A 678 14.50 23.53 27.05
CA THR A 678 14.36 22.06 27.22
C THR A 678 13.18 21.76 28.15
N GLY A 679 12.58 20.58 28.06
CA GLY A 679 11.55 20.13 29.02
C GLY A 679 10.47 19.29 28.33
N SER A 680 9.47 18.85 29.10
CA SER A 680 8.35 18.05 28.56
C SER A 680 7.25 18.88 27.89
N GLY A 681 7.33 20.21 28.00
CA GLY A 681 6.38 21.16 27.45
C GLY A 681 6.64 21.50 25.98
N LYS A 682 5.95 22.52 25.49
CA LYS A 682 6.02 22.95 24.09
C LYS A 682 5.62 24.41 23.88
N ILE A 683 6.15 25.01 22.82
CA ILE A 683 5.66 26.26 22.25
C ILE A 683 4.61 25.90 21.19
N THR A 684 3.42 26.48 21.31
CA THR A 684 2.24 26.13 20.49
C THR A 684 1.49 27.36 19.98
N GLY A 685 0.42 27.15 19.23
CA GLY A 685 -0.42 28.21 18.66
C GLY A 685 0.24 28.97 17.51
N SER A 686 -0.18 30.20 17.25
CA SER A 686 0.33 31.02 16.13
C SER A 686 1.69 31.67 16.39
N THR A 687 2.41 31.23 17.42
CA THR A 687 3.71 31.80 17.83
C THR A 687 4.69 31.81 16.66
N GLY A 688 5.32 32.96 16.39
CA GLY A 688 6.51 33.03 15.52
C GLY A 688 7.81 33.00 16.32
N LEU A 689 8.86 32.39 15.78
CA LEU A 689 10.20 32.34 16.39
C LEU A 689 11.19 33.14 15.54
N THR A 690 11.88 34.11 16.13
CA THR A 690 12.96 34.85 15.47
C THR A 690 14.27 34.67 16.23
N LYS A 691 15.27 34.08 15.57
CA LYS A 691 16.64 33.98 16.07
C LYS A 691 17.52 35.01 15.36
N GLN A 692 18.11 35.90 16.14
CA GLN A 692 19.05 36.93 15.72
C GLN A 692 20.28 36.94 16.65
N GLY A 693 21.32 37.67 16.27
CA GLY A 693 22.62 37.66 16.96
C GLY A 693 23.43 36.37 16.71
N THR A 694 24.73 36.41 17.01
CA THR A 694 25.67 35.33 16.67
C THR A 694 25.71 34.18 17.68
N GLY A 695 25.05 34.33 18.84
CA GLY A 695 25.02 33.33 19.90
C GLY A 695 24.19 32.10 19.55
N GLN A 696 24.26 31.06 20.40
CA GLN A 696 23.56 29.79 20.19
C GLN A 696 22.18 29.79 20.88
N LEU A 697 21.20 29.16 20.23
CA LEU A 697 19.95 28.70 20.81
C LEU A 697 19.92 27.16 20.72
N ILE A 698 19.86 26.47 21.85
CA ILE A 698 19.55 25.05 21.91
C ILE A 698 18.03 24.94 22.14
N LEU A 699 17.30 24.38 21.19
CA LEU A 699 15.84 24.26 21.23
C LEU A 699 15.45 22.78 21.14
N GLN A 700 15.37 22.15 22.31
CA GLN A 700 15.17 20.71 22.46
C GLN A 700 13.80 20.40 23.08
N THR A 701 12.76 20.95 22.45
CA THR A 701 11.35 20.69 22.76
C THR A 701 10.61 20.34 21.47
N ALA A 702 9.62 19.46 21.54
CA ALA A 702 8.76 19.14 20.41
C ALA A 702 7.67 20.22 20.29
N ASN A 703 7.92 21.23 19.46
CA ASN A 703 7.01 22.36 19.29
C ASN A 703 6.02 22.10 18.14
N ASP A 704 4.86 22.76 18.19
CA ASP A 704 3.81 22.64 17.17
C ASP A 704 3.19 24.00 16.81
N PHE A 705 3.89 25.10 17.10
CA PHE A 705 3.45 26.41 16.67
C PHE A 705 3.41 26.54 15.14
N THR A 706 2.49 27.35 14.63
CA THR A 706 2.21 27.52 13.20
C THR A 706 2.76 28.83 12.63
N GLY A 707 3.22 29.75 13.49
CA GLY A 707 3.90 30.96 13.05
C GLY A 707 5.26 30.65 12.41
N ALA A 708 5.76 31.58 11.59
CA ALA A 708 7.03 31.40 10.89
C ALA A 708 8.22 31.34 11.86
N THR A 709 9.23 30.55 11.50
CA THR A 709 10.54 30.56 12.13
C THR A 709 11.54 31.30 11.24
N SER A 710 12.16 32.35 11.74
CA SER A 710 13.18 33.16 11.06
C SER A 710 14.53 33.04 11.76
N ILE A 711 15.54 32.52 11.06
CA ILE A 711 16.92 32.44 11.54
C ILE A 711 17.76 33.46 10.77
N GLN A 712 18.07 34.57 11.42
CA GLN A 712 18.80 35.71 10.84
C GLN A 712 20.28 35.72 11.22
N GLY A 713 20.71 34.79 12.08
CA GLY A 713 22.11 34.67 12.49
C GLY A 713 22.33 33.66 13.61
N GLY A 714 23.59 33.33 13.84
CA GLY A 714 24.02 32.42 14.91
C GLY A 714 23.62 30.96 14.65
N THR A 715 23.60 30.17 15.71
CA THR A 715 23.32 28.72 15.64
C THR A 715 22.03 28.37 16.36
N VAL A 716 21.19 27.55 15.73
CA VAL A 716 20.03 26.88 16.36
C VAL A 716 20.31 25.38 16.38
N ASP A 717 20.46 24.80 17.57
CA ASP A 717 20.63 23.36 17.76
C ASP A 717 19.30 22.74 18.19
N ILE A 718 18.69 21.94 17.31
CA ILE A 718 17.41 21.26 17.57
C ILE A 718 17.60 19.83 18.08
N GLY A 719 18.84 19.34 18.17
CA GLY A 719 19.13 17.95 18.52
C GLY A 719 18.29 16.95 17.71
N ASN A 720 17.55 16.10 18.41
CA ASN A 720 16.69 15.07 17.81
C ASN A 720 15.22 15.51 17.61
N PHE A 721 14.90 16.78 17.86
CA PHE A 721 13.53 17.29 17.86
C PHE A 721 13.18 17.90 16.50
N ASN A 722 12.70 17.07 15.60
CA ASN A 722 12.36 17.46 14.22
C ASN A 722 11.26 18.54 14.12
N THR A 723 10.40 18.67 15.13
CA THR A 723 9.36 19.71 15.20
C THR A 723 9.79 20.93 16.02
N ALA A 724 11.04 21.03 16.47
CA ALA A 724 11.51 22.13 17.30
C ALA A 724 11.25 23.51 16.68
N LEU A 725 11.35 23.63 15.35
CA LEU A 725 11.13 24.87 14.60
C LEU A 725 9.66 25.09 14.20
N GLY A 726 8.74 24.33 14.77
CA GLY A 726 7.31 24.41 14.50
C GLY A 726 6.90 23.90 13.11
N SER A 727 5.71 24.31 12.68
CA SER A 727 5.09 23.91 11.42
C SER A 727 4.87 25.07 10.45
N GLY A 728 5.15 26.32 10.85
CA GLY A 728 5.15 27.47 9.95
C GLY A 728 6.34 27.47 8.98
N ASN A 729 6.38 28.41 8.04
CA ASN A 729 7.50 28.54 7.10
C ASN A 729 8.83 28.76 7.84
N LEU A 730 9.90 28.14 7.35
CA LEU A 730 11.26 28.34 7.85
C LEU A 730 12.02 29.28 6.91
N ALA A 731 12.55 30.38 7.44
CA ALA A 731 13.39 31.33 6.70
C ALA A 731 14.79 31.41 7.30
N MET A 732 15.82 31.40 6.47
CA MET A 732 17.22 31.58 6.87
C MET A 732 17.87 32.72 6.08
N SER A 733 18.63 33.57 6.79
CA SER A 733 19.35 34.73 6.23
C SER A 733 20.76 34.89 6.84
N GLY A 734 21.52 33.79 6.89
CA GLY A 734 22.90 33.77 7.41
C GLY A 734 23.07 33.10 8.77
N GLY A 735 22.35 32.00 9.02
CA GLY A 735 22.44 31.22 10.26
C GLY A 735 22.73 29.74 10.04
N LYS A 736 22.92 29.02 11.15
CA LYS A 736 23.24 27.59 11.19
C LYS A 736 22.18 26.81 11.94
N ILE A 737 21.70 25.70 11.39
CA ILE A 737 20.90 24.69 12.09
C ILE A 737 21.77 23.47 12.36
N ILE A 738 21.78 22.97 13.60
CA ILE A 738 22.34 21.66 13.94
C ILE A 738 21.17 20.71 14.20
N ALA A 739 21.10 19.64 13.42
CA ALA A 739 20.04 18.63 13.52
C ALA A 739 20.65 17.23 13.67
N ALA A 740 20.60 16.69 14.88
CA ALA A 740 21.09 15.34 15.20
C ALA A 740 20.14 14.21 14.74
N ASN A 741 18.85 14.54 14.61
CA ASN A 741 17.76 13.67 14.13
C ASN A 741 17.95 12.15 14.32
N ALA A 742 17.45 11.62 15.43
CA ALA A 742 17.49 10.19 15.73
C ALA A 742 16.46 9.37 14.91
N THR A 743 15.53 10.00 14.19
CA THR A 743 14.38 9.34 13.56
C THR A 743 14.33 9.59 12.05
N ALA A 744 13.65 8.75 11.28
CA ALA A 744 13.52 8.91 9.82
C ALA A 744 12.49 10.00 9.40
N VAL A 745 12.35 11.08 10.18
CA VAL A 745 11.37 12.15 9.93
C VAL A 745 12.12 13.48 9.75
N GLY A 746 11.78 14.24 8.71
CA GLY A 746 12.39 15.53 8.41
C GLY A 746 11.91 16.70 9.26
N LEU A 747 12.45 17.89 8.99
CA LEU A 747 11.89 19.15 9.48
C LEU A 747 10.43 19.27 9.00
N THR A 748 9.54 19.71 9.89
CA THR A 748 8.09 19.74 9.64
C THR A 748 7.61 20.98 8.88
N ASN A 749 8.51 21.93 8.62
CA ASN A 749 8.18 23.17 7.95
C ASN A 749 7.80 22.90 6.47
N PRO A 750 6.81 23.60 5.90
CA PRO A 750 6.35 23.37 4.53
C PRO A 750 7.35 23.90 3.48
N THR A 751 8.10 24.95 3.81
CA THR A 751 9.09 25.59 2.93
C THR A 751 10.32 26.04 3.71
N LEU A 752 11.48 26.03 3.03
CA LEU A 752 12.75 26.62 3.46
C LEU A 752 13.08 27.77 2.52
N SER A 753 12.93 29.02 3.01
CA SER A 753 13.25 30.24 2.27
C SER A 753 14.64 30.73 2.63
N LEU A 754 15.51 30.88 1.64
CA LEU A 754 16.93 31.16 1.81
C LEU A 754 17.30 32.50 1.18
N THR A 755 17.98 33.34 1.95
CA THR A 755 18.60 34.59 1.48
C THR A 755 20.01 34.70 2.06
N GLY A 756 20.91 35.44 1.40
CA GLY A 756 22.31 35.58 1.82
C GLY A 756 23.14 34.28 1.69
N SER A 757 24.45 34.35 1.86
CA SER A 757 25.38 33.27 1.47
C SER A 757 25.88 32.37 2.61
N ALA A 758 25.41 32.56 3.83
CA ALA A 758 25.93 31.88 5.03
C ALA A 758 24.92 30.96 5.71
N ASN A 759 24.02 30.31 4.95
CA ASN A 759 23.05 29.36 5.50
C ASN A 759 23.66 27.97 5.58
N ILE A 760 23.66 27.37 6.78
CA ILE A 760 24.25 26.06 7.03
C ILE A 760 23.24 25.14 7.70
N ILE A 761 23.09 23.92 7.19
CA ILE A 761 22.39 22.83 7.86
C ILE A 761 23.39 21.72 8.15
N GLU A 762 23.67 21.50 9.43
CA GLU A 762 24.54 20.44 9.90
C GLU A 762 23.70 19.22 10.33
N ALA A 763 23.62 18.23 9.45
CA ALA A 763 22.84 17.00 9.58
C ALA A 763 23.60 15.94 10.40
N ASN A 764 23.81 16.19 11.68
CA ASN A 764 24.54 15.30 12.59
C ASN A 764 23.68 14.16 13.17
N GLY A 765 24.24 13.42 14.15
CA GLY A 765 23.58 12.40 14.96
C GLY A 765 23.43 11.01 14.32
N SER A 766 22.20 10.49 14.16
CA SER A 766 21.97 9.13 13.63
C SER A 766 22.22 9.04 12.12
N THR A 767 22.52 7.84 11.61
CA THR A 767 22.59 7.56 10.16
C THR A 767 21.23 7.62 9.44
N ASN A 768 20.14 7.76 10.19
CA ASN A 768 18.79 7.95 9.64
C ASN A 768 18.69 9.20 8.76
N SER A 769 17.72 9.18 7.83
CA SER A 769 17.48 10.29 6.90
C SER A 769 17.01 11.55 7.63
N LEU A 770 17.60 12.70 7.30
CA LEU A 770 17.04 14.02 7.59
C LEU A 770 16.30 14.54 6.36
N GLY A 771 14.98 14.66 6.43
CA GLY A 771 14.20 15.35 5.39
C GLY A 771 14.25 16.86 5.56
N LEU A 772 14.46 17.58 4.46
CA LEU A 772 14.37 19.03 4.38
C LEU A 772 13.07 19.47 3.68
N PRO A 773 12.54 20.67 3.99
CA PRO A 773 11.45 21.28 3.24
C PRO A 773 11.85 21.61 1.80
N GLY A 774 10.87 21.89 0.94
CA GLY A 774 11.13 22.44 -0.40
C GLY A 774 11.81 23.81 -0.29
N MET A 775 12.84 24.04 -1.11
CA MET A 775 13.70 25.22 -1.02
C MET A 775 13.28 26.33 -1.99
N THR A 776 13.42 27.58 -1.55
CA THR A 776 13.18 28.77 -2.37
C THR A 776 14.16 29.90 -2.01
N GLY A 777 14.30 30.89 -2.89
CA GLY A 777 15.13 32.08 -2.65
C GLY A 777 16.49 32.03 -3.33
N ASP A 778 17.29 33.08 -3.10
CA ASP A 778 18.57 33.34 -3.77
C ASP A 778 19.79 33.12 -2.87
N GLY A 779 19.58 32.79 -1.59
CA GLY A 779 20.66 32.53 -0.66
C GLY A 779 21.32 31.17 -0.84
N ASP A 780 22.63 31.10 -0.69
CA ASP A 780 23.38 29.83 -0.74
C ASP A 780 23.06 28.96 0.47
N LEU A 781 23.06 27.65 0.27
CA LEU A 781 22.89 26.63 1.31
C LEU A 781 24.04 25.64 1.30
N SER A 782 24.67 25.47 2.46
CA SER A 782 25.62 24.38 2.71
C SER A 782 24.99 23.32 3.62
N ILE A 783 24.96 22.08 3.16
CA ILE A 783 24.52 20.93 3.96
C ILE A 783 25.77 20.11 4.32
N THR A 784 26.02 19.98 5.61
CA THR A 784 27.19 19.28 6.13
C THR A 784 26.84 18.20 7.13
N THR A 785 27.78 17.29 7.42
CA THR A 785 27.61 16.28 8.46
C THR A 785 28.94 15.80 9.01
N THR A 786 28.95 15.51 10.31
CA THR A 786 30.02 14.77 11.00
C THR A 786 29.74 13.26 11.08
N VAL A 787 28.65 12.78 10.46
CA VAL A 787 28.22 11.37 10.50
C VAL A 787 28.50 10.66 9.17
N THR A 788 29.32 9.61 9.20
CA THR A 788 29.57 8.72 8.06
C THR A 788 28.26 8.11 7.56
N GLY A 789 28.03 8.13 6.24
CA GLY A 789 26.87 7.51 5.62
C GLY A 789 25.55 8.27 5.79
N LYS A 790 25.56 9.50 6.35
CA LYS A 790 24.33 10.27 6.59
C LYS A 790 23.51 10.41 5.30
N LEU A 791 22.20 10.22 5.43
CA LEU A 791 21.25 10.50 4.37
C LEU A 791 20.50 11.81 4.66
N VAL A 792 20.40 12.67 3.65
CA VAL A 792 19.57 13.87 3.64
C VAL A 792 18.60 13.77 2.46
N ASP A 793 17.30 13.82 2.74
CA ASP A 793 16.28 13.91 1.71
C ASP A 793 15.99 15.38 1.42
N LEU A 794 16.24 15.82 0.19
CA LEU A 794 15.90 17.17 -0.22
C LEU A 794 14.39 17.25 -0.47
N GLY A 795 13.79 18.39 -0.10
CA GLY A 795 12.35 18.58 -0.19
C GLY A 795 11.83 18.53 -1.63
N SER A 796 10.55 18.20 -1.77
CA SER A 796 9.83 18.39 -3.04
C SER A 796 9.61 19.90 -3.28
N ASN A 797 9.70 20.33 -4.53
CA ASN A 797 9.53 21.70 -5.02
C ASN A 797 10.73 22.64 -4.72
N ASN A 798 11.85 22.42 -5.41
CA ASN A 798 13.05 23.27 -5.31
C ASN A 798 13.22 24.22 -6.52
N VAL A 799 12.25 24.31 -7.44
CA VAL A 799 12.38 25.13 -8.66
C VAL A 799 12.54 26.62 -8.36
N GLY A 800 12.01 27.09 -7.23
CA GLY A 800 12.15 28.47 -6.77
C GLY A 800 13.47 28.76 -6.06
N PHE A 801 14.35 27.78 -5.91
CA PHE A 801 15.68 27.94 -5.31
C PHE A 801 16.70 28.29 -6.40
N THR A 802 17.41 29.41 -6.21
CA THR A 802 18.32 30.02 -7.17
C THR A 802 19.73 30.26 -6.62
N GLY A 803 19.95 30.04 -5.32
CA GLY A 803 21.28 30.07 -4.71
C GLY A 803 22.10 28.81 -5.00
N ASP A 804 23.36 28.80 -4.58
CA ASP A 804 24.23 27.63 -4.73
C ASP A 804 23.95 26.59 -3.63
N LEU A 805 23.92 25.30 -4.00
CA LEU A 805 23.77 24.18 -3.08
C LEU A 805 25.09 23.43 -2.93
N ASN A 806 25.71 23.53 -1.75
CA ASN A 806 26.93 22.83 -1.41
C ASN A 806 26.62 21.63 -0.50
N ILE A 807 27.07 20.43 -0.88
CA ILE A 807 26.87 19.20 -0.13
C ILE A 807 28.22 18.58 0.15
N ALA A 808 28.57 18.44 1.44
CA ALA A 808 29.87 17.98 1.86
C ALA A 808 29.80 17.22 3.18
N ALA A 809 30.51 16.09 3.30
CA ALA A 809 30.87 15.63 4.64
C ALA A 809 31.90 16.61 5.26
N ASP A 810 31.98 16.71 6.59
CA ASP A 810 32.90 17.65 7.27
C ASP A 810 34.38 17.21 7.24
N GLY A 811 34.71 16.06 6.63
CA GLY A 811 36.08 15.67 6.27
C GLY A 811 36.99 15.25 7.43
N VAL A 812 36.64 15.60 8.66
CA VAL A 812 37.39 15.24 9.86
C VAL A 812 36.86 13.93 10.50
N LEU A 813 35.58 13.61 10.30
CA LEU A 813 34.90 12.48 10.97
C LEU A 813 33.94 11.65 10.10
N ALA A 814 33.61 12.10 8.89
CA ALA A 814 32.59 11.49 8.04
C ALA A 814 33.03 11.26 6.59
N THR A 815 32.63 10.11 6.05
CA THR A 815 32.71 9.77 4.62
C THR A 815 31.34 9.32 4.10
N GLY A 816 31.04 9.53 2.82
CA GLY A 816 29.85 8.96 2.18
C GLY A 816 28.52 9.61 2.61
N MET A 817 28.50 10.93 2.81
CA MET A 817 27.23 11.67 2.94
C MET A 817 26.42 11.52 1.65
N ASN A 818 25.12 11.41 1.78
CA ASN A 818 24.24 11.23 0.65
C ASN A 818 23.05 12.19 0.68
N ALA A 819 22.86 12.94 -0.40
CA ALA A 819 21.65 13.69 -0.67
C ALA A 819 20.75 12.91 -1.63
N ARG A 820 19.45 12.91 -1.38
CA ARG A 820 18.47 12.14 -2.15
C ARG A 820 17.28 12.99 -2.57
N LEU A 821 16.98 12.93 -3.86
CA LEU A 821 15.82 13.53 -4.51
C LEU A 821 14.67 12.53 -4.60
N ASN A 822 13.45 13.02 -4.87
CA ASN A 822 12.26 12.21 -5.02
C ASN A 822 11.48 12.56 -6.29
N GLY A 823 12.12 12.37 -7.45
CA GLY A 823 11.54 12.61 -8.77
C GLY A 823 11.66 14.07 -9.23
N ALA A 824 11.09 14.37 -10.41
CA ALA A 824 11.27 15.64 -11.10
C ALA A 824 10.85 16.87 -10.29
N GLY A 825 9.86 16.73 -9.40
CA GLY A 825 9.43 17.80 -8.49
C GLY A 825 10.53 18.27 -7.53
N SER A 826 11.60 17.50 -7.32
CA SER A 826 12.73 17.87 -6.45
C SER A 826 13.91 18.51 -7.21
N SER A 827 13.79 18.69 -8.54
CA SER A 827 14.84 19.24 -9.41
C SER A 827 15.34 20.61 -8.95
N LEU A 828 16.59 20.92 -9.31
CA LEU A 828 17.32 22.13 -8.96
C LEU A 828 17.77 22.88 -10.23
N PRO A 829 16.86 23.23 -11.16
CA PRO A 829 17.22 23.76 -12.48
C PRO A 829 17.92 25.13 -12.42
N ASN A 830 17.78 25.86 -11.31
CA ASN A 830 18.31 27.20 -11.14
C ASN A 830 19.50 27.29 -10.16
N SER A 831 20.09 26.17 -9.77
CA SER A 831 21.17 26.13 -8.78
C SER A 831 22.44 25.47 -9.32
N VAL A 832 23.61 25.95 -8.89
CA VAL A 832 24.86 25.19 -8.99
C VAL A 832 24.89 24.20 -7.83
N VAL A 833 24.88 22.91 -8.16
CA VAL A 833 25.00 21.84 -7.16
C VAL A 833 26.46 21.38 -7.10
N THR A 834 27.08 21.56 -5.94
CA THR A 834 28.49 21.21 -5.69
C THR A 834 28.58 20.06 -4.69
N LEU A 835 29.17 18.95 -5.12
CA LEU A 835 29.42 17.77 -4.28
C LEU A 835 30.90 17.71 -3.91
N THR A 836 31.21 17.61 -2.62
CA THR A 836 32.60 17.48 -2.16
C THR A 836 32.74 16.48 -1.03
N ASN A 837 33.96 16.03 -0.79
CA ASN A 837 34.38 15.21 0.32
C ASN A 837 33.50 13.94 0.50
N GLY A 838 33.41 13.14 -0.56
CA GLY A 838 32.68 11.87 -0.55
C GLY A 838 31.17 12.02 -0.65
N ALA A 839 30.64 13.21 -0.91
CA ALA A 839 29.21 13.44 -1.04
C ALA A 839 28.64 12.77 -2.30
N SER A 840 27.46 12.18 -2.16
CA SER A 840 26.74 11.56 -3.27
C SER A 840 25.36 12.20 -3.44
N LEU A 841 24.94 12.44 -4.69
CA LEU A 841 23.57 12.84 -5.03
C LEU A 841 22.89 11.71 -5.80
N ARG A 842 21.63 11.41 -5.43
CA ARG A 842 20.86 10.27 -5.97
C ARG A 842 19.37 10.58 -6.03
N ASP A 843 18.61 9.74 -6.74
CA ASP A 843 17.15 9.82 -6.79
C ASP A 843 16.48 8.52 -6.29
N ARG A 844 15.26 8.61 -5.76
CA ARG A 844 14.51 7.45 -5.24
C ARG A 844 13.16 7.21 -5.90
N ALA A 845 12.79 8.00 -6.91
CA ALA A 845 11.49 7.86 -7.54
C ALA A 845 11.39 6.51 -8.24
N THR A 846 10.29 5.80 -8.00
CA THR A 846 10.02 4.48 -8.56
C THR A 846 9.56 4.52 -10.02
N SER A 847 9.46 5.71 -10.63
CA SER A 847 9.14 5.92 -12.03
C SER A 847 10.35 6.40 -12.82
N VAL A 848 10.37 6.11 -14.13
CA VAL A 848 11.35 6.69 -15.06
C VAL A 848 11.09 8.19 -15.15
N GLN A 849 12.11 9.00 -14.84
CA GLN A 849 11.98 10.46 -14.82
C GLN A 849 13.30 11.16 -15.17
N THR A 850 13.16 12.40 -15.61
CA THR A 850 14.26 13.36 -15.81
C THR A 850 14.40 14.26 -14.59
N ILE A 851 15.61 14.40 -14.09
CA ILE A 851 15.98 15.29 -12.99
C ILE A 851 16.82 16.43 -13.54
N GLU A 852 16.39 17.67 -13.31
CA GLU A 852 17.09 18.85 -13.84
C GLU A 852 18.02 19.47 -12.80
N LEU A 853 19.26 19.78 -13.21
CA LEU A 853 20.25 20.52 -12.43
C LEU A 853 20.72 21.74 -13.22
N GLY A 854 20.76 22.90 -12.56
CA GLY A 854 21.24 24.15 -13.15
C GLY A 854 22.69 24.04 -13.59
N ALA A 855 23.55 23.54 -12.70
CA ALA A 855 24.88 23.05 -13.03
C ALA A 855 25.33 22.01 -12.00
N LEU A 856 26.35 21.21 -12.36
CA LEU A 856 26.93 20.19 -11.47
C LEU A 856 28.44 20.40 -11.38
N ALA A 857 28.95 20.52 -10.16
CA ALA A 857 30.37 20.54 -9.85
C ALA A 857 30.70 19.51 -8.76
N GLY A 858 31.94 19.05 -8.72
CA GLY A 858 32.38 18.24 -7.59
C GLY A 858 33.79 17.68 -7.69
N ASP A 859 34.30 17.21 -6.55
CA ASP A 859 35.64 16.64 -6.46
C ASP A 859 35.71 15.15 -6.82
N GLY A 860 36.93 14.61 -6.90
CA GLY A 860 37.19 13.23 -7.30
C GLY A 860 36.69 12.14 -6.36
N THR A 861 36.09 12.51 -5.22
CA THR A 861 35.55 11.56 -4.24
C THR A 861 34.03 11.51 -4.27
N SER A 862 33.40 12.40 -5.02
CA SER A 862 31.96 12.60 -5.04
C SER A 862 31.27 11.68 -6.06
N ASN A 863 29.97 11.42 -5.87
CA ASN A 863 29.20 10.57 -6.78
C ASN A 863 27.88 11.20 -7.23
N LEU A 864 27.51 10.99 -8.49
CA LEU A 864 26.15 11.17 -8.98
C LEU A 864 25.60 9.79 -9.32
N MET A 865 24.45 9.43 -8.77
CA MET A 865 23.90 8.08 -8.92
C MET A 865 22.48 8.13 -9.47
N GLY A 866 22.07 7.06 -10.16
CA GLY A 866 20.67 6.89 -10.57
C GLY A 866 19.72 6.58 -9.39
N TYR A 867 18.82 5.62 -9.61
CA TYR A 867 17.84 5.18 -8.64
C TYR A 867 18.46 4.48 -7.41
N GLN A 868 17.99 4.79 -6.20
CA GLN A 868 18.29 4.01 -5.00
C GLN A 868 17.09 3.94 -4.03
N GLY A 869 16.57 2.72 -3.82
CA GLY A 869 15.46 2.44 -2.89
C GLY A 869 14.50 1.35 -3.40
N GLY A 870 13.37 1.10 -2.72
CA GLY A 870 12.22 0.32 -3.23
C GLY A 870 12.46 -1.08 -3.82
N SER A 871 11.41 -1.69 -4.38
CA SER A 871 11.42 -3.07 -4.90
C SER A 871 11.85 -3.20 -6.37
N GLY A 872 11.91 -2.11 -7.15
CA GLY A 872 12.33 -2.14 -8.56
C GLY A 872 13.11 -0.90 -8.98
N ALA A 873 14.32 -1.10 -9.52
CA ALA A 873 15.11 -0.01 -10.07
C ALA A 873 14.52 0.49 -11.40
N THR A 874 14.49 1.81 -11.58
CA THR A 874 14.01 2.45 -12.81
C THR A 874 15.05 3.42 -13.33
N ALA A 875 15.16 3.52 -14.66
CA ALA A 875 16.11 4.41 -15.30
C ALA A 875 15.92 5.88 -14.86
N LYS A 876 17.02 6.63 -14.82
CA LYS A 876 17.03 8.05 -14.43
C LYS A 876 17.84 8.86 -15.42
N THR A 877 17.30 10.00 -15.85
CA THR A 877 18.01 10.93 -16.72
C THR A 877 18.41 12.16 -15.92
N TRP A 878 19.71 12.45 -15.81
CA TRP A 878 20.21 13.71 -15.27
C TRP A 878 20.37 14.73 -16.39
N ARG A 879 19.52 15.76 -16.39
CA ARG A 879 19.56 16.86 -17.36
C ARG A 879 20.27 18.06 -16.75
N ILE A 880 21.51 18.30 -17.16
CA ILE A 880 22.46 19.17 -16.46
C ILE A 880 22.85 20.36 -17.33
N GLY A 881 22.85 21.57 -16.75
CA GLY A 881 23.43 22.76 -17.38
C GLY A 881 22.43 23.87 -17.70
N ALA A 882 21.21 23.83 -17.15
CA ALA A 882 20.17 24.82 -17.42
C ALA A 882 20.60 26.28 -17.10
N LEU A 883 21.54 26.49 -16.18
CA LEU A 883 22.13 27.81 -15.89
C LEU A 883 23.12 28.31 -16.96
N GLY A 884 23.59 27.44 -17.85
CA GLY A 884 24.53 27.81 -18.90
C GLY A 884 25.95 28.16 -18.41
N VAL A 885 26.28 27.88 -17.16
CA VAL A 885 27.63 28.06 -16.59
C VAL A 885 28.52 26.85 -16.88
N SER A 886 29.84 27.07 -16.93
CA SER A 886 30.79 25.97 -17.15
C SER A 886 31.27 25.38 -15.82
N THR A 887 31.25 24.05 -15.69
CA THR A 887 31.61 23.34 -14.45
C THR A 887 32.45 22.09 -14.73
N VAL A 888 33.14 21.62 -13.69
CA VAL A 888 33.89 20.36 -13.69
C VAL A 888 33.31 19.46 -12.60
N PHE A 889 32.93 18.24 -12.99
CA PHE A 889 32.63 17.15 -12.07
C PHE A 889 33.75 16.10 -12.17
N ALA A 890 34.60 16.06 -11.16
CA ALA A 890 35.70 15.09 -11.07
C ALA A 890 35.28 13.75 -10.43
N GLY A 891 34.07 13.70 -9.88
CA GLY A 891 33.49 12.51 -9.27
C GLY A 891 33.03 11.47 -10.28
N THR A 892 32.40 10.41 -9.76
CA THR A 892 31.93 9.26 -10.55
C THR A 892 30.41 9.30 -10.73
N ILE A 893 29.95 9.05 -11.95
CA ILE A 893 28.55 8.83 -12.30
C ILE A 893 28.31 7.33 -12.43
N VAL A 894 27.30 6.81 -11.73
CA VAL A 894 26.99 5.37 -11.68
C VAL A 894 25.50 5.09 -11.85
N ASP A 895 25.19 3.86 -12.26
CA ASP A 895 23.81 3.37 -12.36
C ASP A 895 23.09 3.29 -11.01
N GLY A 896 21.76 3.27 -11.09
CA GLY A 896 20.90 3.04 -9.94
C GLY A 896 20.81 1.56 -9.57
N ALA A 897 20.61 1.26 -8.30
CA ALA A 897 20.34 -0.09 -7.80
C ALA A 897 19.15 -0.09 -6.83
N GLY A 898 18.23 -1.05 -7.01
CA GLY A 898 17.13 -1.32 -6.10
C GLY A 898 17.53 -2.23 -4.94
N SER A 899 16.64 -2.40 -3.95
CA SER A 899 16.89 -3.33 -2.83
C SER A 899 16.99 -4.81 -3.26
N SER A 900 16.53 -5.14 -4.46
CA SER A 900 16.55 -6.47 -5.07
C SER A 900 17.81 -6.78 -5.91
N SER A 901 18.86 -5.94 -5.82
CA SER A 901 20.06 -6.01 -6.68
C SER A 901 19.80 -5.81 -8.18
N THR A 902 18.59 -5.38 -8.56
CA THR A 902 18.31 -4.93 -9.93
C THR A 902 18.96 -3.58 -10.16
N THR A 903 19.82 -3.48 -11.19
CA THR A 903 20.44 -2.23 -11.63
C THR A 903 19.63 -1.60 -12.76
N ALA A 904 19.48 -0.28 -12.75
CA ALA A 904 18.83 0.47 -13.81
C ALA A 904 19.74 1.58 -14.32
N ALA A 905 19.71 1.78 -15.64
CA ALA A 905 20.56 2.71 -16.35
C ALA A 905 20.41 4.16 -15.87
N THR A 906 21.53 4.86 -15.76
CA THR A 906 21.58 6.31 -15.59
C THR A 906 21.95 6.96 -16.91
N ASN A 907 21.09 7.84 -17.41
CA ASN A 907 21.29 8.62 -18.63
C ASN A 907 21.78 10.02 -18.29
N ILE A 908 22.59 10.62 -19.15
CA ILE A 908 23.09 11.99 -19.01
C ILE A 908 22.63 12.84 -20.19
N THR A 909 21.96 13.96 -19.92
CA THR A 909 21.60 14.97 -20.92
C THR A 909 22.25 16.29 -20.58
N LYS A 910 23.16 16.78 -21.43
CA LYS A 910 23.79 18.08 -21.29
C LYS A 910 22.98 19.15 -22.03
N VAL A 911 22.61 20.22 -21.33
CA VAL A 911 21.86 21.38 -21.86
C VAL A 911 22.56 22.70 -21.54
N GLY A 912 22.09 23.80 -22.13
CA GLY A 912 22.60 25.15 -21.89
C GLY A 912 23.99 25.42 -22.47
N ALA A 913 24.37 26.69 -22.56
CA ALA A 913 25.54 27.13 -23.33
C ALA A 913 26.90 26.76 -22.73
N GLY A 914 26.99 26.56 -21.42
CA GLY A 914 28.24 26.28 -20.70
C GLY A 914 28.85 24.90 -21.00
N ALA A 915 30.08 24.67 -20.56
CA ALA A 915 30.75 23.38 -20.65
C ALA A 915 30.55 22.54 -19.37
N LEU A 916 30.15 21.27 -19.49
CA LEU A 916 30.23 20.29 -18.41
C LEU A 916 31.41 19.37 -18.67
N THR A 917 32.41 19.38 -17.79
CA THR A 917 33.56 18.45 -17.88
C THR A 917 33.40 17.31 -16.89
N LEU A 918 33.25 16.09 -17.40
CA LEU A 918 33.24 14.86 -16.63
C LEU A 918 34.65 14.27 -16.64
N SER A 919 35.37 14.43 -15.52
CA SER A 919 36.78 14.03 -15.42
C SER A 919 37.04 12.77 -14.59
N GLY A 920 36.04 12.30 -13.86
CA GLY A 920 36.09 11.01 -13.18
C GLY A 920 35.99 9.81 -14.11
N VAL A 921 36.12 8.62 -13.53
CA VAL A 921 35.95 7.34 -14.23
C VAL A 921 34.51 6.88 -14.02
N ASN A 922 33.62 7.30 -14.91
CA ASN A 922 32.19 7.00 -14.83
C ASN A 922 31.89 5.54 -15.22
N THR A 923 30.76 5.00 -14.75
CA THR A 923 30.33 3.62 -15.03
C THR A 923 28.83 3.50 -15.26
N TYR A 924 28.15 4.60 -15.64
CA TYR A 924 26.74 4.54 -16.01
C TYR A 924 26.57 3.82 -17.34
N THR A 925 25.49 3.07 -17.49
CA THR A 925 25.22 2.28 -18.71
C THR A 925 24.19 2.90 -19.63
N GLY A 926 23.57 4.01 -19.21
CA GLY A 926 22.54 4.70 -19.99
C GLY A 926 23.08 5.64 -21.06
N ASP A 927 22.15 6.19 -21.83
CA ASP A 927 22.44 7.03 -22.99
C ASP A 927 23.06 8.37 -22.61
N THR A 928 23.84 8.93 -23.53
CA THR A 928 24.42 10.27 -23.42
C THR A 928 23.89 11.20 -24.50
N SER A 929 23.18 12.25 -24.08
CA SER A 929 22.65 13.29 -24.97
C SER A 929 23.33 14.62 -24.74
N VAL A 930 23.62 15.38 -25.80
CA VAL A 930 24.07 16.77 -25.75
C VAL A 930 23.13 17.61 -26.60
N GLU A 931 22.28 18.40 -25.94
CA GLU A 931 21.30 19.26 -26.59
C GLU A 931 21.87 20.65 -26.89
N ALA A 932 22.78 21.15 -26.05
CA ALA A 932 23.46 22.44 -26.23
C ALA A 932 24.76 22.55 -25.43
N GLY A 933 25.64 23.46 -25.87
CA GLY A 933 26.92 23.75 -25.21
C GLY A 933 27.92 22.62 -25.39
N THR A 934 28.86 22.47 -24.45
CA THR A 934 29.89 21.42 -24.52
C THR A 934 29.71 20.38 -23.43
N LEU A 935 29.68 19.10 -23.79
CA LEU A 935 29.99 18.00 -22.87
C LEU A 935 31.44 17.57 -23.15
N SER A 936 32.29 17.55 -22.13
CA SER A 936 33.68 17.10 -22.25
C SER A 936 33.90 15.88 -21.37
N ILE A 937 34.39 14.79 -21.95
CA ILE A 937 34.73 13.55 -21.23
C ILE A 937 36.23 13.30 -21.36
N THR A 938 36.89 12.89 -20.28
CA THR A 938 38.36 12.71 -20.26
C THR A 938 38.81 11.25 -20.27
N ASN A 939 37.87 10.31 -20.28
CA ASN A 939 38.11 8.87 -20.29
C ASN A 939 37.08 8.20 -21.21
N PRO A 940 37.43 7.09 -21.90
CA PRO A 940 36.49 6.29 -22.67
C PRO A 940 35.74 5.34 -21.72
N TYR A 941 34.52 5.70 -21.31
CA TYR A 941 33.73 4.95 -20.33
C TYR A 941 32.28 4.71 -20.77
N LEU A 942 31.89 5.17 -21.96
CA LEU A 942 30.52 4.97 -22.43
C LEU A 942 30.27 3.47 -22.59
N ALA A 943 29.06 3.02 -22.28
CA ALA A 943 28.74 1.61 -22.39
C ALA A 943 28.55 1.21 -23.87
N ASP A 944 29.00 0.01 -24.22
CA ASP A 944 28.91 -0.55 -25.57
C ASP A 944 27.46 -0.62 -26.11
N LEU A 945 26.46 -0.66 -25.21
CA LEU A 945 25.02 -0.68 -25.53
C LEU A 945 24.33 0.68 -25.34
N ALA A 946 25.08 1.76 -25.09
CA ALA A 946 24.51 3.09 -24.91
C ALA A 946 24.49 3.89 -26.21
N ASP A 947 23.45 4.70 -26.37
CA ASP A 947 23.36 5.65 -27.48
C ASP A 947 24.04 6.99 -27.16
N VAL A 948 24.53 7.64 -28.22
CA VAL A 948 24.96 9.04 -28.18
C VAL A 948 24.06 9.91 -29.06
N ARG A 949 23.48 10.98 -28.52
CA ARG A 949 22.57 11.88 -29.25
C ARG A 949 23.08 13.33 -29.22
N LEU A 950 23.37 13.93 -30.36
CA LEU A 950 23.91 15.29 -30.48
C LEU A 950 22.98 16.18 -31.29
N LEU A 951 22.52 17.30 -30.72
CA LEU A 951 21.68 18.29 -31.40
C LEU A 951 22.48 19.50 -31.88
N THR A 952 21.91 20.26 -32.81
CA THR A 952 22.53 21.45 -33.39
C THR A 952 22.92 22.45 -32.28
N GLY A 953 24.19 22.84 -32.26
CA GLY A 953 24.76 23.72 -31.22
C GLY A 953 25.43 22.96 -30.06
N ALA A 954 25.41 21.63 -30.07
CA ALA A 954 26.18 20.78 -29.18
C ALA A 954 27.62 20.58 -29.67
N ILE A 955 28.53 20.46 -28.70
CA ILE A 955 29.90 19.98 -28.90
C ILE A 955 30.13 18.83 -27.92
N PHE A 956 30.53 17.67 -28.44
CA PHE A 956 31.04 16.57 -27.64
C PHE A 956 32.57 16.54 -27.71
N ASN A 957 33.22 16.98 -26.65
CA ASN A 957 34.68 17.01 -26.55
C ASN A 957 35.20 15.67 -25.99
N LEU A 958 35.78 14.86 -26.86
CA LEU A 958 36.40 13.58 -26.54
C LEU A 958 37.86 13.83 -26.12
N ASN A 959 38.04 14.31 -24.90
CA ASN A 959 39.32 14.75 -24.36
C ASN A 959 40.16 13.58 -23.79
N PHE A 960 40.33 12.54 -24.61
CA PHE A 960 41.16 11.37 -24.33
C PHE A 960 41.84 10.89 -25.63
N ALA A 961 42.84 10.02 -25.55
CA ALA A 961 43.59 9.54 -26.72
C ALA A 961 43.36 8.03 -26.95
N ALA A 962 42.10 7.64 -27.19
CA ALA A 962 41.67 6.26 -27.41
C ALA A 962 40.38 6.22 -28.27
N THR A 963 39.86 5.02 -28.53
CA THR A 963 38.53 4.81 -29.12
C THR A 963 37.63 4.18 -28.06
N ASP A 964 36.45 4.76 -27.86
CA ASP A 964 35.38 4.22 -27.01
C ASP A 964 34.32 3.52 -27.87
N VAL A 965 33.63 2.51 -27.37
CA VAL A 965 32.62 1.75 -28.12
C VAL A 965 31.22 2.14 -27.66
N ILE A 966 30.30 2.34 -28.60
CA ILE A 966 28.90 2.68 -28.34
C ILE A 966 27.97 1.89 -29.27
N ASP A 967 26.68 1.90 -28.98
CA ASP A 967 25.67 1.21 -29.79
C ASP A 967 25.42 2.01 -31.07
N SER A 968 24.56 3.02 -30.98
CA SER A 968 24.21 3.93 -32.06
C SER A 968 24.57 5.39 -31.75
N ILE A 969 24.69 6.19 -32.81
CA ILE A 969 24.84 7.65 -32.69
C ILE A 969 23.83 8.39 -33.55
N PHE A 970 23.27 9.46 -32.99
CA PHE A 970 22.27 10.31 -33.62
C PHE A 970 22.79 11.74 -33.73
N LEU A 971 22.80 12.30 -34.94
CA LEU A 971 23.10 13.70 -35.19
C LEU A 971 21.82 14.39 -35.65
N ASN A 972 21.32 15.35 -34.86
CA ASN A 972 20.02 16.00 -35.07
C ASN A 972 18.87 14.99 -35.21
N GLY A 973 18.88 13.94 -34.37
CA GLY A 973 17.88 12.88 -34.40
C GLY A 973 18.06 11.86 -35.53
N ILE A 974 19.05 12.02 -36.42
CA ILE A 974 19.31 11.10 -37.51
C ILE A 974 20.36 10.06 -37.07
N SER A 975 19.98 8.78 -37.04
CA SER A 975 20.88 7.64 -36.83
C SER A 975 21.98 7.63 -37.89
N GLN A 976 23.23 7.37 -37.49
CA GLN A 976 24.39 7.41 -38.38
C GLN A 976 24.96 6.01 -38.65
N ALA A 977 25.70 5.89 -39.76
CA ALA A 977 26.27 4.62 -40.19
C ALA A 977 27.35 4.08 -39.23
N ILE A 978 27.49 2.76 -39.18
CA ILE A 978 28.53 2.04 -38.42
C ILE A 978 29.93 2.51 -38.85
N GLY A 979 30.80 2.83 -37.88
CA GLY A 979 32.17 3.29 -38.12
C GLY A 979 32.75 4.12 -36.98
N THR A 980 33.95 4.66 -37.17
CA THR A 980 34.58 5.56 -36.19
C THR A 980 34.17 7.01 -36.43
N TYR A 981 33.81 7.72 -35.36
CA TYR A 981 33.42 9.12 -35.33
C TYR A 981 34.41 9.95 -34.51
N GLY A 982 34.73 11.16 -34.97
CA GLY A 982 35.58 12.09 -34.22
C GLY A 982 35.66 13.48 -34.83
N ALA A 983 36.52 14.32 -34.25
CA ALA A 983 36.71 15.70 -34.70
C ALA A 983 37.26 15.81 -36.13
N VAL A 984 37.01 16.93 -36.79
CA VAL A 984 37.64 17.24 -38.09
C VAL A 984 39.17 17.23 -37.94
N GLY A 985 39.85 16.36 -38.71
CA GLY A 985 41.29 16.13 -38.63
C GLY A 985 41.71 14.94 -37.74
N SER A 986 40.79 14.22 -37.11
CA SER A 986 41.11 13.10 -36.19
C SER A 986 41.56 11.81 -36.88
N GLY A 987 41.27 11.66 -38.18
CA GLY A 987 41.49 10.42 -38.91
C GLY A 987 40.36 9.38 -38.76
N ALA A 988 39.25 9.73 -38.11
CA ALA A 988 38.03 8.90 -38.06
C ALA A 988 37.43 8.69 -39.45
N THR A 989 36.68 7.59 -39.63
CA THR A 989 35.91 7.32 -40.85
C THR A 989 34.90 8.44 -41.11
N PHE A 990 34.22 8.90 -40.06
CA PHE A 990 33.27 9.99 -40.11
C PHE A 990 33.75 11.13 -39.21
N GLN A 991 34.04 12.28 -39.82
CA GLN A 991 34.52 13.46 -39.10
C GLN A 991 33.45 14.53 -39.10
N SER A 992 33.20 15.14 -37.94
CA SER A 992 32.12 16.12 -37.79
C SER A 992 32.50 17.24 -36.82
N VAL A 993 31.87 18.41 -37.03
CA VAL A 993 32.00 19.58 -36.15
C VAL A 993 31.31 19.39 -34.80
N PHE A 994 30.45 18.37 -34.67
CA PHE A 994 29.89 17.95 -33.39
C PHE A 994 30.93 17.44 -32.41
N PHE A 995 32.15 17.10 -32.87
CA PHE A 995 33.21 16.57 -32.04
C PHE A 995 34.41 17.51 -31.96
N THR A 996 35.03 17.53 -30.78
CA THR A 996 36.35 18.10 -30.53
C THR A 996 37.20 17.12 -29.71
N GLY A 997 38.48 17.41 -29.51
CA GLY A 997 39.39 16.53 -28.77
C GLY A 997 40.09 15.50 -29.66
N THR A 998 40.86 14.61 -29.03
CA THR A 998 41.71 13.61 -29.71
C THR A 998 41.09 12.21 -29.74
N GLY A 999 39.99 11.98 -29.02
CA GLY A 999 39.35 10.68 -28.88
C GLY A 999 38.41 10.36 -30.03
N LEU A 1000 38.04 9.09 -30.15
CA LEU A 1000 37.13 8.56 -31.16
C LEU A 1000 35.99 7.77 -30.51
N LEU A 1001 34.83 7.69 -31.18
CA LEU A 1001 33.74 6.76 -30.86
C LEU A 1001 33.62 5.71 -31.97
N GLN A 1002 33.54 4.44 -31.63
CA GLN A 1002 33.23 3.34 -32.53
C GLN A 1002 31.74 3.00 -32.40
N VAL A 1003 30.97 3.31 -33.44
CA VAL A 1003 29.55 2.98 -33.54
C VAL A 1003 29.42 1.55 -34.06
N THR A 1004 28.58 0.73 -33.42
CA THR A 1004 28.47 -0.70 -33.72
C THR A 1004 27.12 -1.09 -34.35
N THR A 1005 26.08 -0.30 -34.12
CA THR A 1005 24.79 -0.43 -34.78
C THR A 1005 24.41 0.85 -35.51
N MET A 1006 23.56 0.69 -36.52
CA MET A 1006 22.84 1.81 -37.12
C MET A 1006 21.37 1.47 -36.91
N GLU A 1007 20.72 2.13 -35.95
CA GLU A 1007 19.28 2.01 -35.82
C GLU A 1007 18.62 2.41 -37.14
N ALA A 1008 17.76 1.53 -37.65
CA ALA A 1008 16.92 1.88 -38.79
C ALA A 1008 15.99 3.01 -38.36
N ALA A 1009 15.82 4.02 -39.22
CA ALA A 1009 14.81 5.03 -38.96
C ALA A 1009 13.44 4.33 -38.78
N PRO A 1010 12.68 4.63 -37.70
CA PRO A 1010 11.35 4.06 -37.52
C PRO A 1010 10.54 4.34 -38.78
N ILE A 1011 9.98 3.28 -39.36
CA ILE A 1011 9.22 3.38 -40.58
C ILE A 1011 7.83 3.91 -40.18
N PRO A 1012 7.38 5.08 -40.66
CA PRO A 1012 6.09 5.60 -40.23
C PRO A 1012 4.97 4.61 -40.55
N GLY A 1013 4.23 4.15 -39.54
CA GLY A 1013 3.23 3.10 -39.65
C GLY A 1013 3.68 1.69 -39.24
N ASP A 1014 4.95 1.48 -38.88
CA ASP A 1014 5.42 0.25 -38.21
C ASP A 1014 5.13 0.39 -36.71
N PHE A 1015 3.91 0.01 -36.32
CA PHE A 1015 3.36 0.22 -34.98
C PHE A 1015 3.79 -0.86 -34.00
N ASP A 1016 4.17 -2.05 -34.48
CA ASP A 1016 4.69 -3.12 -33.62
C ASP A 1016 6.23 -3.14 -33.54
N GLY A 1017 6.91 -2.28 -34.30
CA GLY A 1017 8.35 -2.05 -34.28
C GLY A 1017 9.16 -3.21 -34.86
N ASN A 1018 8.53 -4.05 -35.70
CA ASN A 1018 9.16 -5.25 -36.25
C ASN A 1018 10.01 -4.97 -37.51
N GLY A 1019 10.04 -3.71 -37.98
CA GLY A 1019 10.78 -3.26 -39.15
C GLY A 1019 10.00 -3.37 -40.47
N PHE A 1020 8.71 -3.71 -40.42
CA PHE A 1020 7.81 -3.86 -41.56
C PHE A 1020 6.51 -3.11 -41.32
N VAL A 1021 5.93 -2.54 -42.37
CA VAL A 1021 4.57 -1.98 -42.31
C VAL A 1021 3.62 -2.95 -43.00
N ASP A 1022 2.88 -3.74 -42.23
CA ASP A 1022 1.99 -4.79 -42.71
C ASP A 1022 0.63 -4.88 -41.97
N GLY A 1023 -0.04 -6.03 -42.07
CA GLY A 1023 -1.36 -6.23 -41.48
C GLY A 1023 -1.37 -6.36 -39.95
N ALA A 1024 -0.22 -6.66 -39.33
CA ALA A 1024 -0.05 -6.72 -37.88
C ALA A 1024 -0.12 -5.32 -37.26
N ASP A 1025 0.50 -4.33 -37.89
CA ASP A 1025 0.43 -2.93 -37.48
C ASP A 1025 -1.00 -2.39 -37.52
N LEU A 1026 -1.77 -2.78 -38.55
CA LEU A 1026 -3.18 -2.40 -38.62
C LEU A 1026 -4.00 -3.01 -37.46
N ALA A 1027 -3.64 -4.20 -36.98
CA ALA A 1027 -4.31 -4.79 -35.83
C ALA A 1027 -3.97 -4.02 -34.54
N GLN A 1028 -2.73 -3.56 -34.41
CA GLN A 1028 -2.26 -2.72 -33.30
C GLN A 1028 -2.96 -1.34 -33.29
N TRP A 1029 -2.96 -0.61 -34.41
CA TRP A 1029 -3.65 0.68 -34.53
C TRP A 1029 -5.15 0.59 -34.19
N ARG A 1030 -5.82 -0.51 -34.56
CA ARG A 1030 -7.23 -0.73 -34.21
C ARG A 1030 -7.47 -0.96 -32.72
N GLY A 1031 -6.50 -1.58 -32.03
CA GLY A 1031 -6.51 -1.73 -30.58
C GLY A 1031 -6.27 -0.40 -29.87
N ASP A 1032 -5.47 0.47 -30.48
CA ASP A 1032 -5.00 1.73 -29.90
C ASP A 1032 -5.85 2.96 -30.30
N PHE A 1033 -6.98 2.79 -30.97
CA PHE A 1033 -7.80 3.91 -31.44
C PHE A 1033 -8.16 4.89 -30.29
N ARG A 1034 -7.74 6.16 -30.42
CA ARG A 1034 -7.79 7.25 -29.41
C ARG A 1034 -6.81 7.15 -28.22
N ALA A 1035 -5.82 6.27 -28.31
CA ALA A 1035 -4.67 6.18 -27.38
C ALA A 1035 -3.38 6.51 -28.13
N ALA A 1036 -2.28 6.78 -27.43
CA ALA A 1036 -1.01 7.17 -28.07
C ALA A 1036 -0.17 5.98 -28.62
N GLY A 1037 -0.68 4.75 -28.57
CA GLY A 1037 0.09 3.53 -28.84
C GLY A 1037 0.50 3.34 -30.31
N SER A 1038 -0.25 3.94 -31.24
CA SER A 1038 -0.04 3.88 -32.69
C SER A 1038 -0.12 5.29 -33.31
N ASP A 1039 0.46 6.27 -32.62
CA ASP A 1039 0.51 7.69 -33.00
C ASP A 1039 1.71 7.96 -33.94
N ALA A 1040 1.46 7.93 -35.24
CA ALA A 1040 2.46 8.11 -36.29
C ALA A 1040 2.67 9.57 -36.73
N ASP A 1041 1.76 10.50 -36.41
CA ASP A 1041 1.96 11.94 -36.65
C ASP A 1041 2.40 12.74 -35.41
N ALA A 1042 2.50 12.06 -34.26
CA ALA A 1042 2.97 12.54 -32.97
C ALA A 1042 2.09 13.63 -32.36
N ASP A 1043 0.77 13.57 -32.57
CA ASP A 1043 -0.19 14.53 -32.04
C ASP A 1043 -0.83 14.12 -30.70
N GLY A 1044 -0.55 12.90 -30.24
CA GLY A 1044 -0.92 12.37 -28.93
C GLY A 1044 -2.06 11.35 -28.94
N ASP A 1045 -2.62 11.00 -30.09
CA ASP A 1045 -3.61 9.93 -30.23
C ASP A 1045 -3.46 9.11 -31.53
N SER A 1046 -4.11 7.94 -31.57
CA SER A 1046 -4.14 7.08 -32.77
C SER A 1046 -5.48 7.24 -33.45
N ASP A 1047 -5.49 7.92 -34.60
CA ASP A 1047 -6.69 8.33 -35.31
C ASP A 1047 -6.59 8.11 -36.83
N GLY A 1048 -7.50 8.72 -37.59
CA GLY A 1048 -7.53 8.57 -39.04
C GLY A 1048 -6.27 9.05 -39.76
N ASN A 1049 -5.52 9.99 -39.20
CA ASN A 1049 -4.27 10.50 -39.77
C ASN A 1049 -3.15 9.46 -39.65
N ASP A 1050 -3.05 8.75 -38.53
CA ASP A 1050 -2.07 7.67 -38.34
C ASP A 1050 -2.37 6.48 -39.23
N PHE A 1051 -3.65 6.16 -39.38
CA PHE A 1051 -4.09 5.15 -40.34
C PHE A 1051 -3.69 5.53 -41.78
N LEU A 1052 -3.80 6.81 -42.15
CA LEU A 1052 -3.35 7.29 -43.45
C LEU A 1052 -1.83 7.27 -43.60
N ILE A 1053 -1.07 7.36 -42.51
CA ILE A 1053 0.39 7.20 -42.51
C ILE A 1053 0.75 5.71 -42.70
N TRP A 1054 0.13 4.81 -41.94
CA TRP A 1054 0.25 3.36 -42.14
C TRP A 1054 -0.09 2.95 -43.57
N GLN A 1055 -1.24 3.41 -44.09
CA GLN A 1055 -1.71 3.06 -45.42
C GLN A 1055 -0.73 3.52 -46.52
N ARG A 1056 -0.12 4.70 -46.37
CA ARG A 1056 0.87 5.22 -47.32
C ARG A 1056 2.18 4.45 -47.30
N ASN A 1057 2.53 3.87 -46.16
CA ASN A 1057 3.77 3.14 -45.97
C ASN A 1057 3.58 1.62 -46.02
N LEU A 1058 2.37 1.12 -46.28
CA LEU A 1058 2.08 -0.31 -46.38
C LEU A 1058 3.03 -1.01 -47.38
N GLY A 1059 3.79 -1.99 -46.89
CA GLY A 1059 4.83 -2.71 -47.63
C GLY A 1059 6.24 -2.12 -47.50
N ALA A 1060 6.43 -1.02 -46.78
CA ALA A 1060 7.75 -0.52 -46.41
C ALA A 1060 8.47 -1.53 -45.49
N GLY A 1061 9.80 -1.58 -45.59
CA GLY A 1061 10.63 -2.57 -44.88
C GLY A 1061 10.78 -3.93 -45.58
N THR A 1062 9.91 -4.26 -46.55
CA THR A 1062 10.00 -5.56 -47.25
C THR A 1062 11.22 -5.63 -48.20
N PRO A 1063 12.03 -6.71 -48.16
CA PRO A 1063 13.09 -6.91 -49.15
C PRO A 1063 12.48 -7.04 -50.55
N PRO A 1064 13.19 -6.65 -51.64
CA PRO A 1064 12.71 -6.88 -53.00
C PRO A 1064 12.34 -8.35 -53.17
N PRO A 1065 11.23 -8.66 -53.87
CA PRO A 1065 10.67 -10.00 -53.89
C PRO A 1065 11.73 -11.00 -54.32
N SER A 1066 12.11 -11.89 -53.40
CA SER A 1066 12.86 -13.09 -53.75
C SER A 1066 12.00 -13.87 -54.75
N THR A 1067 12.61 -14.26 -55.87
CA THR A 1067 12.00 -15.12 -56.89
C THR A 1067 11.21 -16.24 -56.22
N PRO A 1068 9.93 -16.45 -56.56
CA PRO A 1068 9.08 -17.37 -55.82
C PRO A 1068 9.67 -18.77 -55.90
N ALA A 1069 10.00 -19.35 -54.73
CA ALA A 1069 10.19 -20.77 -54.61
C ALA A 1069 8.88 -21.45 -55.04
N ALA A 1070 8.97 -22.30 -56.06
CA ALA A 1070 7.84 -23.07 -56.55
C ALA A 1070 7.25 -23.92 -55.42
N ARG A 1071 6.15 -23.45 -54.82
CA ARG A 1071 5.26 -24.31 -54.04
C ARG A 1071 4.72 -25.36 -54.98
N ALA A 1072 5.08 -26.62 -54.74
CA ALA A 1072 4.42 -27.75 -55.39
C ALA A 1072 2.92 -27.67 -55.14
N VAL A 1073 2.17 -27.42 -56.21
CA VAL A 1073 0.72 -27.63 -56.25
C VAL A 1073 0.51 -29.14 -56.29
N PRO A 1074 -0.37 -29.73 -55.45
CA PRO A 1074 -0.75 -31.13 -55.62
C PRO A 1074 -1.43 -31.29 -56.99
N GLU A 1075 -0.76 -31.92 -57.94
CA GLU A 1075 -1.38 -32.31 -59.20
C GLU A 1075 -2.35 -33.46 -58.95
N PRO A 1076 -3.61 -33.41 -59.42
CA PRO A 1076 -4.41 -34.61 -59.53
C PRO A 1076 -3.70 -35.59 -60.48
N ALA A 1077 -3.67 -36.86 -60.10
CA ALA A 1077 -3.08 -37.97 -60.82
C ALA A 1077 -3.47 -38.02 -62.31
N SER A 1078 -2.69 -37.34 -63.16
CA SER A 1078 -2.82 -37.34 -64.63
C SER A 1078 -2.69 -38.75 -65.23
N TRP A 1079 -2.13 -39.70 -64.48
CA TRP A 1079 -2.08 -41.11 -64.86
C TRP A 1079 -3.46 -41.80 -64.78
N ALA A 1080 -4.35 -41.40 -63.88
CA ALA A 1080 -5.69 -41.98 -63.76
C ALA A 1080 -6.62 -41.59 -64.93
N LEU A 1081 -6.48 -40.37 -65.47
CA LEU A 1081 -7.19 -39.90 -66.66
C LEU A 1081 -6.65 -40.54 -67.96
N CYS A 1082 -5.34 -40.80 -68.05
CA CYS A 1082 -4.75 -41.54 -69.17
C CYS A 1082 -5.17 -43.02 -69.19
N VAL A 1083 -5.32 -43.67 -68.02
CA VAL A 1083 -5.79 -45.07 -67.94
C VAL A 1083 -7.29 -45.18 -68.28
N LEU A 1084 -8.11 -44.21 -67.88
CA LEU A 1084 -9.52 -44.14 -68.28
C LEU A 1084 -9.71 -43.80 -69.77
N GLY A 1085 -8.85 -42.96 -70.35
CA GLY A 1085 -8.86 -42.64 -71.78
C GLY A 1085 -8.44 -43.83 -72.67
N ILE A 1086 -7.45 -44.62 -72.23
CA ILE A 1086 -7.02 -45.84 -72.94
C ILE A 1086 -8.06 -46.96 -72.82
N ALA A 1087 -8.74 -47.08 -71.67
CA ALA A 1087 -9.84 -48.02 -71.48
C ALA A 1087 -11.09 -47.67 -72.32
N ALA A 1088 -11.40 -46.37 -72.48
CA ALA A 1088 -12.49 -45.89 -73.35
C ALA A 1088 -12.17 -46.09 -74.85
N ALA A 1089 -10.91 -45.87 -75.27
CA ALA A 1089 -10.47 -46.13 -76.65
C ALA A 1089 -10.41 -47.63 -77.00
N ALA A 1090 -10.12 -48.50 -76.01
CA ALA A 1090 -10.16 -49.95 -76.19
C ALA A 1090 -11.60 -50.51 -76.22
N ALA A 1091 -12.55 -49.86 -75.55
CA ALA A 1091 -13.98 -50.19 -75.61
C ALA A 1091 -14.63 -49.79 -76.94
N ASP A 1092 -14.23 -48.67 -77.55
CA ASP A 1092 -14.75 -48.22 -78.85
C ASP A 1092 -14.18 -49.04 -80.04
N ARG A 1093 -12.94 -49.56 -79.91
CA ARG A 1093 -12.37 -50.52 -80.88
C ARG A 1093 -13.03 -51.91 -80.87
N ARG A 1094 -13.64 -52.34 -79.75
CA ARG A 1094 -14.40 -53.60 -79.68
C ARG A 1094 -15.84 -53.49 -80.22
N ARG A 1095 -16.39 -52.28 -80.43
CA ARG A 1095 -17.70 -52.06 -81.05
C ARG A 1095 -17.68 -51.93 -82.58
N LYS A 1096 -16.49 -51.83 -83.21
CA LYS A 1096 -16.34 -51.74 -84.69
C LYS A 1096 -15.81 -53.03 -85.36
N LEU A 1097 -15.75 -54.15 -84.63
CA LEU A 1097 -15.32 -55.47 -85.15
C LEU A 1097 -16.37 -56.58 -84.99
N SER A 1098 -17.63 -56.21 -84.78
CA SER A 1098 -18.79 -57.09 -84.88
C SER A 1098 -19.85 -56.45 -85.78
N ALA A 1099 -19.47 -56.36 -87.05
CA ALA A 1099 -20.33 -56.64 -88.20
C ALA A 1099 -19.84 -57.95 -88.80
#